data_AF-A0A5S9IU29-F1
#
_entry.id   AF-A0A5S9IU29-F1
#
_cell.length_a   1.000
_cell.length_b   1.000
_cell.length_c   1.000
_cell.angle_alpha   90.00
_cell.angle_beta   90.00
_cell.angle_gamma   90.00
#
_symmetry.space_group_name_H-M   'P 1'
#
loop_
_entity.id
_entity.type
_entity.pdbx_description
1 polymer ?
#
loop_
_entity_poly.entity_id
_entity_poly.type
_entity_poly.pdbx_seq_one_letter_code
_entity_poly.pdbx_strand_id
1 'polypeptide(L)'
;MNQTTAGLENISFNSESRYSVAKKIGEGGMGIVFLAEKDTGGVIDHVVCKCLRTINPEEEEKLKQEASIATMLRHENVVKTYGMEMVPIQLLPQAMQDSIQRNAQGGILDKMKKESEKKLPLLIMDYIKGIDFHSLLVQHLKKNLLFPIPLAAFVISRIASALSYAHTYIIHRDISPENILISAQGVCKLTDFGVAVLAEKQPEYWAGKLMYMAPEQICNDPIDERADIFALGLVAYQAVTGIPLMYASPRLSFEDQAHVIYGQMKNSIIPPHQVRKDIPKELSMIITRMLSFAPEHRYQRASMVVNDLEKEYLYAKGFGPTNNSLAAYIDIFSLDFTEYNEDQLQQLSFLKDSEGRIALKRTLDVENYTKLGQKLLADRKDSLIVSRLRSIWAKSKKTTTKKVSQVEEKDPYLKVKYFDNVVEAFSLKQGKVTVGRSARNLVVLPSKIVSGHHACFYVDDRAETLVEDLASHNGTLVNAKRIERKYLNEGDKIQIGHTILFFLMEPHNKASELMVSINDNINVDDLKNCKDITLQFLATEENLSQINEIVGNILSFTSIGAMKQNVVPPAVYEAARLFSGEVTNEFMSLRVVQARNYISFRCSSPSKSFGYETFLSAIHRRMNSSNGVGSSVPSLEPEELALSLILKVFDRIEIFRFSREILMTNFFSN
;
A
#
# COMPACT_ATOMS: atom_id res chain seq x y z
N MET A 1 25.21 -29.99 -40.64
CA MET A 1 25.01 -31.15 -39.76
C MET A 1 23.51 -31.38 -39.67
N ASN A 2 22.98 -32.28 -40.51
CA ASN A 2 21.64 -32.82 -40.36
C ASN A 2 21.76 -34.07 -39.50
N GLN A 3 21.46 -33.97 -38.20
CA GLN A 3 21.27 -35.11 -37.33
C GLN A 3 19.85 -35.06 -36.76
N THR A 4 19.01 -35.93 -37.30
CA THR A 4 17.94 -36.69 -36.62
C THR A 4 17.57 -36.22 -35.20
N THR A 5 16.66 -35.25 -35.12
CA THR A 5 15.75 -35.08 -33.97
C THR A 5 14.44 -35.85 -34.17
N ALA A 6 14.39 -36.77 -35.13
CA ALA A 6 13.25 -37.66 -35.35
C ALA A 6 13.29 -38.77 -34.28
N GLY A 7 12.44 -38.66 -33.25
CA GLY A 7 12.26 -39.71 -32.24
C GLY A 7 12.00 -39.25 -30.80
N LEU A 8 12.08 -37.95 -30.51
CA LEU A 8 11.78 -37.38 -29.17
C LEU A 8 10.39 -36.72 -29.08
N GLU A 9 9.57 -36.82 -30.12
CA GLU A 9 8.21 -36.31 -30.16
C GLU A 9 7.23 -37.40 -29.65
N ASN A 10 6.22 -37.00 -28.85
CA ASN A 10 5.19 -37.90 -28.28
C ASN A 10 5.67 -38.93 -27.24
N ILE A 11 6.82 -38.73 -26.60
CA ILE A 11 7.25 -39.54 -25.46
C ILE A 11 6.47 -39.09 -24.21
N SER A 12 5.83 -40.03 -23.52
CA SER A 12 5.19 -39.81 -22.22
C SER A 12 5.90 -40.61 -21.13
N PHE A 13 6.05 -40.01 -19.96
CA PHE A 13 6.56 -40.66 -18.76
C PHE A 13 5.80 -40.14 -17.55
N ASN A 14 5.73 -40.95 -16.49
CA ASN A 14 5.07 -40.56 -15.26
C ASN A 14 6.04 -39.76 -14.38
N SER A 15 5.56 -38.65 -13.81
CA SER A 15 6.24 -37.88 -12.78
C SER A 15 5.39 -37.93 -11.51
N GLU A 16 6.01 -38.17 -10.36
CA GLU A 16 5.31 -38.16 -9.07
C GLU A 16 5.30 -36.72 -8.51
N SER A 17 4.11 -36.15 -8.36
CA SER A 17 3.87 -34.93 -7.58
C SER A 17 2.91 -35.24 -6.45
N ARG A 18 3.21 -34.75 -5.25
CA ARG A 18 2.34 -34.91 -4.07
C ARG A 18 1.80 -33.56 -3.65
N TYR A 19 0.52 -33.53 -3.30
CA TYR A 19 -0.15 -32.33 -2.80
C TYR A 19 -0.53 -32.51 -1.34
N SER A 20 -0.17 -31.54 -0.51
CA SER A 20 -0.59 -31.45 0.89
C SER A 20 -1.45 -30.21 1.08
N VAL A 21 -2.70 -30.38 1.51
CA VAL A 21 -3.59 -29.24 1.77
C VAL A 21 -3.14 -28.53 3.04
N ALA A 22 -2.70 -27.29 2.91
CA ALA A 22 -2.28 -26.46 4.04
C ALA A 22 -3.48 -25.82 4.75
N LYS A 23 -4.39 -25.18 4.00
CA LYS A 23 -5.61 -24.58 4.54
C LYS A 23 -6.67 -24.31 3.48
N LYS A 24 -7.93 -24.24 3.90
CA LYS A 24 -9.02 -23.66 3.10
C LYS A 24 -8.88 -22.14 3.06
N ILE A 25 -8.91 -21.56 1.86
CA ILE A 25 -8.77 -20.10 1.65
C ILE A 25 -10.03 -19.45 1.09
N GLY A 26 -10.98 -20.21 0.55
CA GLY A 26 -12.24 -19.69 0.05
C GLY A 26 -13.31 -20.76 -0.18
N GLU A 27 -14.58 -20.35 -0.22
CA GLU A 27 -15.74 -21.18 -0.50
C GLU A 27 -16.84 -20.33 -1.12
N GLY A 28 -17.45 -20.82 -2.21
CA GLY A 28 -18.55 -20.13 -2.89
C GLY A 28 -19.32 -21.06 -3.82
N GLY A 29 -20.23 -20.50 -4.63
CA GLY A 29 -21.13 -21.26 -5.51
C GLY A 29 -20.42 -22.16 -6.53
N MET A 30 -19.18 -21.82 -6.91
CA MET A 30 -18.37 -22.60 -7.87
C MET A 30 -17.55 -23.73 -7.23
N GLY A 31 -17.47 -23.77 -5.89
CA GLY A 31 -16.71 -24.77 -5.16
C GLY A 31 -15.80 -24.20 -4.08
N ILE A 32 -14.81 -25.00 -3.68
CA ILE A 32 -13.96 -24.72 -2.51
C ILE A 32 -12.52 -24.54 -2.97
N VAL A 33 -11.83 -23.55 -2.40
CA VAL A 33 -10.48 -23.17 -2.77
C VAL A 33 -9.53 -23.46 -1.60
N PHE A 34 -8.46 -24.18 -1.88
CA PHE A 34 -7.45 -24.58 -0.90
C PHE A 34 -6.08 -24.07 -1.30
N LEU A 35 -5.31 -23.62 -0.30
CA LEU A 35 -3.87 -23.50 -0.41
C LEU A 35 -3.27 -24.89 -0.18
N ALA A 36 -2.40 -25.32 -1.07
CA ALA A 36 -1.70 -26.59 -0.98
C ALA A 36 -0.20 -26.42 -1.25
N GLU A 37 0.59 -27.29 -0.64
CA GLU A 37 2.00 -27.48 -0.96
C GLU A 37 2.12 -28.59 -2.01
N LYS A 38 2.77 -28.29 -3.13
CA LYS A 38 3.09 -29.23 -4.20
C LYS A 38 4.55 -29.65 -4.08
N ASP A 39 4.81 -30.90 -3.74
CA ASP A 39 6.14 -31.52 -3.70
C ASP A 39 6.40 -32.22 -5.04
N THR A 40 7.42 -31.75 -5.77
CA THR A 40 7.92 -32.38 -6.99
C THR A 40 9.38 -32.75 -6.80
N GLY A 41 9.66 -34.01 -6.46
CA GLY A 41 11.02 -34.50 -6.28
C GLY A 41 11.79 -33.83 -5.14
N GLY A 42 11.11 -33.39 -4.08
CA GLY A 42 11.69 -32.70 -2.93
C GLY A 42 11.66 -31.16 -3.02
N VAL A 43 11.18 -30.60 -4.15
CA VAL A 43 10.99 -29.16 -4.31
C VAL A 43 9.54 -28.81 -4.00
N ILE A 44 9.34 -27.96 -2.98
CA ILE A 44 8.02 -27.52 -2.51
C ILE A 44 7.65 -26.20 -3.18
N ASP A 45 6.46 -26.18 -3.80
CA ASP A 45 5.82 -24.98 -4.31
C ASP A 45 4.45 -24.75 -3.64
N HIS A 46 4.01 -23.50 -3.54
CA HIS A 46 2.69 -23.16 -3.01
C HIS A 46 1.71 -22.94 -4.14
N VAL A 47 0.69 -23.78 -4.21
CA VAL A 47 -0.34 -23.74 -5.25
C VAL A 47 -1.72 -23.58 -4.65
N VAL A 48 -2.66 -23.14 -5.47
CA VAL A 48 -4.07 -23.15 -5.15
C VAL A 48 -4.73 -24.33 -5.87
N CYS A 49 -5.46 -25.13 -5.11
CA CYS A 49 -6.31 -26.20 -5.61
C CYS A 49 -7.77 -25.74 -5.50
N LYS A 50 -8.41 -25.48 -6.64
CA LYS A 50 -9.83 -25.13 -6.70
C LYS A 50 -10.64 -26.37 -7.07
N CYS A 51 -11.45 -26.84 -6.14
CA CYS A 51 -12.41 -27.92 -6.32
C CYS A 51 -13.59 -27.41 -7.13
N LEU A 52 -13.82 -27.95 -8.31
CA LEU A 52 -14.95 -27.57 -9.16
C LEU A 52 -16.09 -28.58 -9.02
N ARG A 53 -17.33 -28.09 -9.07
CA ARG A 53 -18.54 -28.93 -9.06
C ARG A 53 -18.79 -29.43 -10.49
N THR A 54 -18.77 -30.74 -10.71
CA THR A 54 -19.23 -31.37 -11.98
C THR A 54 -20.48 -32.18 -11.74
N ILE A 55 -21.50 -31.98 -12.59
CA ILE A 55 -22.82 -32.63 -12.43
C ILE A 55 -23.05 -33.69 -13.52
N ASN A 56 -22.37 -33.61 -14.67
CA ASN A 56 -22.44 -34.61 -15.74
C ASN A 56 -21.17 -34.69 -16.64
N PRO A 57 -21.01 -35.76 -17.45
CA PRO A 57 -19.87 -35.94 -18.36
C PRO A 57 -19.71 -34.86 -19.44
N GLU A 58 -20.80 -34.25 -19.91
CA GLU A 58 -20.76 -33.19 -20.93
C GLU A 58 -20.13 -31.90 -20.38
N GLU A 59 -20.44 -31.57 -19.12
CA GLU A 59 -19.85 -30.46 -18.37
C GLU A 59 -18.37 -30.74 -18.03
N GLU A 60 -17.99 -31.99 -17.77
CA GLU A 60 -16.59 -32.35 -17.54
C GLU A 60 -15.73 -32.09 -18.78
N GLU A 61 -16.23 -32.40 -19.98
CA GLU A 61 -15.46 -32.20 -21.21
C GLU A 61 -15.29 -30.71 -21.55
N LYS A 62 -16.36 -29.92 -21.39
CA LYS A 62 -16.28 -28.45 -21.50
C LYS A 62 -15.31 -27.87 -20.48
N LEU A 63 -15.30 -28.39 -19.24
CA LEU A 63 -14.37 -27.96 -18.21
C LEU A 63 -12.91 -28.28 -18.57
N LYS A 64 -12.64 -29.45 -19.16
CA LYS A 64 -11.30 -29.80 -19.67
C LYS A 64 -10.86 -28.87 -20.78
N GLN A 65 -11.75 -28.50 -21.70
CA GLN A 65 -11.44 -27.57 -22.78
C GLN A 65 -11.09 -26.18 -22.25
N GLU A 66 -11.89 -25.65 -21.33
CA GLU A 66 -11.64 -24.35 -20.70
C GLU A 66 -10.37 -24.34 -19.86
N ALA A 67 -10.14 -25.39 -19.05
CA ALA A 67 -8.92 -25.55 -18.29
C ALA A 67 -7.70 -25.60 -19.22
N SER A 68 -7.80 -26.30 -20.35
CA SER A 68 -6.74 -26.36 -21.36
C SER A 68 -6.42 -24.98 -21.91
N ILE A 69 -7.43 -24.17 -22.27
CA ILE A 69 -7.22 -22.80 -22.73
C ILE A 69 -6.58 -21.95 -21.62
N ALA A 70 -7.07 -22.06 -20.39
CA ALA A 70 -6.51 -21.34 -19.24
C ALA A 70 -5.02 -21.67 -18.99
N THR A 71 -4.60 -22.93 -19.23
CA THR A 71 -3.17 -23.30 -19.11
C THR A 71 -2.27 -22.65 -20.16
N MET A 72 -2.82 -22.23 -21.31
CA MET A 72 -2.09 -21.54 -22.38
C MET A 72 -1.90 -20.05 -22.07
N LEU A 73 -2.71 -19.47 -21.19
CA LEU A 73 -2.63 -18.05 -20.85
C LEU A 73 -1.32 -17.75 -20.09
N ARG A 74 -0.55 -16.81 -20.62
CA ARG A 74 0.74 -16.35 -20.07
C ARG A 74 0.79 -14.82 -20.13
N HIS A 75 0.37 -14.18 -19.04
CA HIS A 75 0.35 -12.73 -18.93
C HIS A 75 0.58 -12.28 -17.48
N GLU A 76 1.23 -11.14 -17.27
CA GLU A 76 1.54 -10.62 -15.93
C GLU A 76 0.28 -10.47 -15.07
N ASN A 77 -0.81 -9.97 -15.68
CA ASN A 77 -2.09 -9.73 -15.01
C ASN A 77 -3.09 -10.90 -15.08
N VAL A 78 -2.63 -12.11 -15.42
CA VAL A 78 -3.44 -13.34 -15.38
C VAL A 78 -2.85 -14.30 -14.34
N VAL A 79 -3.70 -14.95 -13.55
CA VAL A 79 -3.28 -16.04 -12.68
C VAL A 79 -2.90 -17.24 -13.55
N LYS A 80 -1.70 -17.79 -13.33
CA LYS A 80 -1.23 -18.93 -14.10
C LYS A 80 -1.97 -20.19 -13.66
N THR A 81 -2.60 -20.86 -14.62
CA THR A 81 -3.16 -22.20 -14.43
C THR A 81 -2.12 -23.24 -14.85
N TYR A 82 -1.85 -24.19 -13.96
CA TYR A 82 -0.91 -25.29 -14.20
C TYR A 82 -1.56 -26.47 -14.92
N GLY A 83 -2.81 -26.74 -14.60
CA GLY A 83 -3.55 -27.86 -15.16
C GLY A 83 -4.76 -28.20 -14.32
N MET A 84 -5.41 -29.29 -14.70
CA MET A 84 -6.53 -29.87 -13.96
C MET A 84 -6.24 -31.33 -13.64
N GLU A 85 -6.50 -31.73 -12.41
CA GLU A 85 -6.36 -33.12 -11.96
C GLU A 85 -7.72 -33.70 -11.58
N MET A 86 -7.93 -34.99 -11.89
CA MET A 86 -9.14 -35.72 -11.55
C MET A 86 -8.87 -36.62 -10.36
N VAL A 87 -9.29 -36.21 -9.17
CA VAL A 87 -8.93 -36.89 -7.91
C VAL A 87 -10.12 -37.71 -7.38
N PRO A 88 -9.98 -39.03 -7.17
CA PRO A 88 -10.99 -39.83 -6.48
C PRO A 88 -11.34 -39.23 -5.12
N ILE A 89 -12.63 -39.07 -4.82
CA ILE A 89 -13.08 -38.39 -3.59
C ILE A 89 -12.54 -39.09 -2.33
N GLN A 90 -12.37 -40.42 -2.33
CA GLN A 90 -11.85 -41.14 -1.16
C GLN A 90 -10.39 -40.80 -0.82
N LEU A 91 -9.62 -40.29 -1.79
CA LEU A 91 -8.24 -39.88 -1.58
C LEU A 91 -8.15 -38.45 -1.04
N LEU A 92 -9.25 -37.71 -0.98
CA LEU A 92 -9.29 -36.37 -0.40
C LEU A 92 -9.33 -36.44 1.13
N PRO A 93 -8.73 -35.48 1.85
CA PRO A 93 -8.81 -35.42 3.30
C PRO A 93 -10.26 -35.39 3.81
N GLN A 94 -10.55 -36.06 4.94
CA GLN A 94 -11.92 -36.15 5.48
C GLN A 94 -12.58 -34.77 5.65
N ALA A 95 -11.85 -33.77 6.15
CA ALA A 95 -12.38 -32.40 6.28
C ALA A 95 -12.79 -31.76 4.94
N MET A 96 -12.12 -32.12 3.83
CA MET A 96 -12.47 -31.69 2.49
C MET A 96 -13.73 -32.44 2.02
N GLN A 97 -13.82 -33.75 2.25
CA GLN A 97 -15.02 -34.53 1.97
C GLN A 97 -16.24 -33.98 2.72
N ASP A 98 -16.10 -33.68 4.02
CA ASP A 98 -17.16 -33.13 4.85
C ASP A 98 -17.60 -31.72 4.39
N SER A 99 -16.68 -30.93 3.85
CA SER A 99 -16.98 -29.61 3.30
C SER A 99 -17.69 -29.71 1.95
N ILE A 100 -17.32 -30.69 1.12
CA ILE A 100 -18.00 -31.00 -0.13
C ILE A 100 -19.43 -31.50 0.15
N GLN A 101 -19.61 -32.38 1.14
CA GLN A 101 -20.92 -32.92 1.52
C GLN A 101 -21.85 -31.85 2.11
N ARG A 102 -21.35 -30.94 2.95
CA ARG A 102 -22.15 -29.83 3.51
C ARG A 102 -22.67 -28.88 2.43
N ASN A 103 -21.86 -28.59 1.41
CA ASN A 103 -22.28 -27.75 0.28
C ASN A 103 -23.30 -28.41 -0.66
N ALA A 104 -23.48 -29.73 -0.58
CA ALA A 104 -24.43 -30.48 -1.40
C ALA A 104 -25.85 -30.54 -0.80
N GLN A 105 -26.10 -29.89 0.35
CA GLN A 105 -27.40 -29.85 1.03
C GLN A 105 -28.50 -29.02 0.31
N GLY A 106 -28.21 -28.46 -0.87
CA GLY A 106 -29.18 -27.76 -1.75
C GLY A 106 -29.94 -28.65 -2.75
N GLY A 107 -29.94 -29.98 -2.58
CA GLY A 107 -30.75 -30.90 -3.41
C GLY A 107 -30.01 -32.07 -4.05
N ILE A 108 -28.72 -32.26 -3.75
CA ILE A 108 -27.91 -33.27 -4.45
C ILE A 108 -27.76 -34.56 -3.63
N LEU A 109 -27.86 -34.53 -2.30
CA LEU A 109 -27.55 -35.72 -1.50
C LEU A 109 -28.57 -36.88 -1.60
N ASP A 110 -29.82 -36.62 -1.97
CA ASP A 110 -30.81 -37.71 -2.11
C ASP A 110 -30.59 -38.56 -3.37
N LYS A 111 -29.81 -38.07 -4.35
CA LYS A 111 -29.37 -38.86 -5.52
C LYS A 111 -27.93 -39.38 -5.42
N MET A 112 -27.20 -39.07 -4.34
CA MET A 112 -25.79 -39.45 -4.12
C MET A 112 -25.59 -40.79 -3.36
N LYS A 113 -26.55 -41.73 -3.42
CA LYS A 113 -26.45 -43.03 -2.74
C LYS A 113 -25.77 -44.15 -3.54
N LYS A 114 -25.25 -43.88 -4.73
CA LYS A 114 -24.41 -44.81 -5.49
C LYS A 114 -23.26 -44.04 -6.15
N GLU A 115 -22.02 -44.30 -5.73
CA GLU A 115 -20.82 -44.40 -6.59
C GLU A 115 -19.54 -44.21 -5.77
N SER A 116 -18.85 -45.32 -5.53
CA SER A 116 -17.51 -45.44 -4.99
C SER A 116 -16.39 -45.13 -6.03
N GLU A 117 -16.72 -44.47 -7.16
CA GLU A 117 -15.77 -44.25 -8.27
C GLU A 117 -15.72 -42.80 -8.80
N LYS A 118 -16.47 -41.86 -8.22
CA LYS A 118 -16.51 -40.47 -8.72
C LYS A 118 -15.20 -39.72 -8.42
N LYS A 119 -14.59 -39.18 -9.48
CA LYS A 119 -13.43 -38.28 -9.42
C LYS A 119 -13.91 -36.82 -9.40
N LEU A 120 -13.20 -35.98 -8.68
CA LEU A 120 -13.47 -34.55 -8.55
C LEU A 120 -12.41 -33.75 -9.31
N PRO A 121 -12.80 -32.80 -10.18
CA PRO A 121 -11.86 -31.92 -10.86
C PRO A 121 -11.25 -30.89 -9.89
N LEU A 122 -9.92 -30.89 -9.82
CA LEU A 122 -9.11 -29.90 -9.13
C LEU A 122 -8.36 -29.05 -10.15
N LEU A 123 -8.70 -27.77 -10.22
CA LEU A 123 -7.92 -26.81 -11.01
C LEU A 123 -6.73 -26.34 -10.17
N ILE A 124 -5.51 -26.53 -10.69
CA ILE A 124 -4.26 -26.18 -10.02
C ILE A 124 -3.76 -24.85 -10.60
N MET A 125 -3.52 -23.86 -9.74
CA MET A 125 -3.13 -22.51 -10.15
C MET A 125 -2.11 -21.88 -9.20
N ASP A 126 -1.49 -20.80 -9.64
CA ASP A 126 -0.55 -20.01 -8.84
C ASP A 126 -1.20 -19.51 -7.54
N TYR A 127 -0.49 -19.64 -6.42
CA TYR A 127 -0.88 -18.97 -5.19
C TYR A 127 -0.45 -17.50 -5.21
N ILE A 128 -1.43 -16.60 -5.19
CA ILE A 128 -1.19 -15.17 -5.09
C ILE A 128 -1.29 -14.75 -3.61
N LYS A 129 -0.13 -14.50 -2.98
CA LYS A 129 -0.08 -13.93 -1.63
C LYS A 129 -0.53 -12.47 -1.65
N GLY A 130 -1.76 -12.22 -1.23
CA GLY A 130 -2.36 -10.89 -1.31
C GLY A 130 -3.81 -10.85 -0.85
N ILE A 131 -4.59 -9.92 -1.42
CA ILE A 131 -6.00 -9.69 -1.13
C ILE A 131 -6.80 -9.59 -2.42
N ASP A 132 -8.05 -10.06 -2.43
CA ASP A 132 -8.97 -9.79 -3.54
C ASP A 132 -9.56 -8.37 -3.47
N PHE A 133 -9.95 -7.82 -4.61
CA PHE A 133 -10.39 -6.43 -4.69
C PHE A 133 -11.72 -6.21 -3.96
N HIS A 134 -12.61 -7.21 -3.91
CA HIS A 134 -13.84 -7.15 -3.12
C HIS A 134 -13.53 -6.91 -1.64
N SER A 135 -12.70 -7.77 -1.04
CA SER A 135 -12.27 -7.68 0.34
C SER A 135 -11.60 -6.33 0.63
N LEU A 136 -10.76 -5.84 -0.28
CA LEU A 136 -10.12 -4.53 -0.12
C LEU A 136 -11.15 -3.40 -0.08
N LEU A 137 -12.13 -3.37 -1.01
CA LEU A 137 -13.20 -2.37 -1.02
C LEU A 137 -14.08 -2.44 0.25
N VAL A 138 -14.42 -3.65 0.71
CA VAL A 138 -15.19 -3.87 1.94
C VAL A 138 -14.43 -3.36 3.17
N GLN A 139 -13.12 -3.63 3.26
CA GLN A 139 -12.29 -3.14 4.37
C GLN A 139 -12.25 -1.60 4.41
N HIS A 140 -12.18 -0.93 3.25
CA HIS A 140 -12.26 0.53 3.17
C HIS A 140 -13.59 1.03 3.76
N LEU A 141 -14.72 0.47 3.31
CA LEU A 141 -16.05 0.86 3.82
C LEU A 141 -16.18 0.63 5.33
N LYS A 142 -15.64 -0.47 5.86
CA LYS A 142 -15.63 -0.76 7.30
C LYS A 142 -14.85 0.29 8.10
N LYS A 143 -13.80 0.88 7.51
CA LYS A 143 -13.01 1.99 8.08
C LYS A 143 -13.57 3.39 7.72
N ASN A 144 -14.77 3.48 7.14
CA ASN A 144 -15.39 4.73 6.66
C ASN A 144 -14.54 5.47 5.61
N LEU A 145 -13.87 4.70 4.76
CA LEU A 145 -13.07 5.18 3.65
C LEU A 145 -13.62 4.63 2.34
N LEU A 146 -13.19 5.25 1.25
CA LEU A 146 -13.33 4.77 -0.11
C LEU A 146 -11.95 4.50 -0.68
N PHE A 147 -11.88 3.65 -1.70
CA PHE A 147 -10.63 3.39 -2.40
C PHE A 147 -10.16 4.63 -3.18
N PRO A 148 -8.86 4.96 -3.19
CA PRO A 148 -8.34 6.11 -3.91
C PRO A 148 -8.57 5.98 -5.42
N ILE A 149 -9.04 7.06 -6.06
CA ILE A 149 -9.45 7.04 -7.48
C ILE A 149 -8.29 6.65 -8.42
N PRO A 150 -7.07 7.21 -8.30
CA PRO A 150 -5.99 6.84 -9.21
C PRO A 150 -5.60 5.36 -9.08
N LEU A 151 -5.60 4.82 -7.85
CA LEU A 151 -5.33 3.41 -7.62
C LEU A 151 -6.46 2.52 -8.16
N ALA A 152 -7.72 2.95 -8.05
CA ALA A 152 -8.84 2.24 -8.68
C ALA A 152 -8.64 2.16 -10.20
N ALA A 153 -8.37 3.29 -10.85
CA ALA A 153 -8.12 3.33 -12.28
C ALA A 153 -6.92 2.48 -12.71
N PHE A 154 -5.86 2.43 -11.89
CA PHE A 154 -4.72 1.55 -12.09
C PHE A 154 -5.10 0.06 -12.04
N VAL A 155 -5.83 -0.37 -11.01
CA VAL A 155 -6.31 -1.77 -10.92
C VAL A 155 -7.13 -2.11 -12.16
N ILE A 156 -8.05 -1.23 -12.58
CA ILE A 156 -8.89 -1.43 -13.75
C ILE A 156 -8.06 -1.51 -15.04
N SER A 157 -7.02 -0.69 -15.20
CA SER A 157 -6.16 -0.76 -16.41
C SER A 157 -5.39 -2.07 -16.50
N ARG A 158 -4.86 -2.58 -15.37
CA ARG A 158 -4.19 -3.89 -15.31
C ARG A 158 -5.14 -5.03 -15.70
N ILE A 159 -6.39 -4.98 -15.25
CA ILE A 159 -7.38 -6.01 -15.59
C ILE A 159 -7.87 -5.86 -17.03
N ALA A 160 -8.02 -4.65 -17.56
CA ALA A 160 -8.26 -4.43 -18.98
C ALA A 160 -7.12 -4.98 -19.86
N SER A 161 -5.87 -4.89 -19.39
CA SER A 161 -4.71 -5.50 -20.06
C SER A 161 -4.79 -7.02 -20.08
N ALA A 162 -5.13 -7.63 -18.93
CA ALA A 162 -5.38 -9.08 -18.83
C ALA A 162 -6.45 -9.55 -19.83
N LEU A 163 -7.57 -8.83 -19.89
CA LEU A 163 -8.67 -9.09 -20.82
C LEU A 163 -8.23 -8.95 -22.27
N SER A 164 -7.53 -7.86 -22.61
CA SER A 164 -7.04 -7.63 -23.97
C SER A 164 -6.16 -8.77 -24.48
N TYR A 165 -5.36 -9.38 -23.60
CA TYR A 165 -4.59 -10.57 -23.93
C TYR A 165 -5.48 -11.82 -24.05
N ALA A 166 -6.29 -12.08 -23.02
CA ALA A 166 -7.10 -13.29 -22.93
C ALA A 166 -8.17 -13.41 -24.03
N HIS A 167 -8.74 -12.29 -24.51
CA HIS A 167 -9.76 -12.24 -25.56
C HIS A 167 -9.31 -12.80 -26.91
N THR A 168 -8.00 -13.03 -27.10
CA THR A 168 -7.49 -13.78 -28.25
C THR A 168 -7.74 -15.30 -28.16
N TYR A 169 -8.09 -15.80 -26.98
CA TYR A 169 -8.30 -17.22 -26.68
C TYR A 169 -9.69 -17.50 -26.09
N ILE A 170 -10.17 -16.65 -25.17
CA ILE A 170 -11.39 -16.90 -24.39
C ILE A 170 -12.04 -15.61 -23.86
N ILE A 171 -13.36 -15.61 -23.76
CA ILE A 171 -14.15 -14.57 -23.07
C ILE A 171 -14.32 -14.98 -21.61
N HIS A 172 -14.09 -14.09 -20.65
CA HIS A 172 -14.08 -14.44 -19.23
C HIS A 172 -15.47 -14.68 -18.64
N ARG A 173 -16.45 -13.82 -18.97
CA ARG A 173 -17.89 -13.89 -18.57
C ARG A 173 -18.21 -13.72 -17.09
N ASP A 174 -17.21 -13.55 -16.23
CA ASP A 174 -17.36 -13.54 -14.77
C ASP A 174 -16.42 -12.52 -14.12
N ILE A 175 -16.37 -11.33 -14.70
CA ILE A 175 -15.59 -10.23 -14.14
C ILE A 175 -16.33 -9.67 -12.93
N SER A 176 -15.69 -9.76 -11.77
CA SER A 176 -16.19 -9.23 -10.51
C SER A 176 -15.01 -8.84 -9.61
N PRO A 177 -15.22 -8.06 -8.54
CA PRO A 177 -14.13 -7.67 -7.64
C PRO A 177 -13.50 -8.88 -6.89
N GLU A 178 -14.22 -9.99 -6.74
CA GLU A 178 -13.72 -11.22 -6.09
C GLU A 178 -12.68 -11.95 -6.96
N ASN A 179 -12.80 -11.81 -8.29
CA ASN A 179 -11.92 -12.46 -9.25
C ASN A 179 -10.67 -11.60 -9.59
N ILE A 180 -10.52 -10.43 -8.97
CA ILE A 180 -9.37 -9.54 -9.12
C ILE A 180 -8.49 -9.67 -7.88
N LEU A 181 -7.37 -10.36 -8.00
CA LEU A 181 -6.39 -10.55 -6.94
C LEU A 181 -5.32 -9.45 -7.01
N ILE A 182 -4.88 -8.95 -5.85
CA ILE A 182 -3.80 -7.97 -5.73
C ILE A 182 -2.74 -8.56 -4.81
N SER A 183 -1.55 -8.82 -5.34
CA SER A 183 -0.43 -9.35 -4.54
C SER A 183 0.09 -8.34 -3.52
N ALA A 184 0.86 -8.79 -2.54
CA ALA A 184 1.56 -7.93 -1.59
C ALA A 184 2.52 -6.94 -2.26
N GLN A 185 2.98 -7.23 -3.48
CA GLN A 185 3.81 -6.37 -4.31
C GLN A 185 3.00 -5.46 -5.24
N GLY A 186 1.68 -5.39 -5.05
CA GLY A 186 0.77 -4.53 -5.82
C GLY A 186 0.53 -4.98 -7.26
N VAL A 187 0.82 -6.25 -7.58
CA VAL A 187 0.53 -6.82 -8.92
C VAL A 187 -0.92 -7.27 -8.95
N CYS A 188 -1.72 -6.71 -9.86
CA CYS A 188 -3.10 -7.11 -10.07
C CYS A 188 -3.17 -8.32 -11.03
N LYS A 189 -3.95 -9.34 -10.67
CA LYS A 189 -4.13 -10.55 -11.47
C LYS A 189 -5.61 -10.96 -11.54
N LEU A 190 -6.07 -11.29 -12.73
CA LEU A 190 -7.39 -11.84 -12.99
C LEU A 190 -7.34 -13.38 -12.88
N THR A 191 -8.30 -13.97 -12.18
CA THR A 191 -8.46 -15.43 -12.01
C THR A 191 -9.80 -15.91 -12.53
N ASP A 192 -10.01 -17.23 -12.59
CA ASP A 192 -11.29 -17.87 -12.91
C ASP A 192 -11.77 -17.70 -14.36
N PHE A 193 -10.84 -17.77 -15.31
CA PHE A 193 -11.16 -17.84 -16.73
C PHE A 193 -11.98 -19.09 -17.08
N GLY A 194 -13.04 -18.92 -17.86
CA GLY A 194 -13.80 -20.01 -18.48
C GLY A 194 -14.86 -20.65 -17.59
N VAL A 195 -14.64 -20.77 -16.28
CA VAL A 195 -15.48 -21.59 -15.37
C VAL A 195 -16.98 -21.19 -15.32
N ALA A 196 -17.33 -19.99 -15.82
CA ALA A 196 -18.68 -19.45 -15.81
C ALA A 196 -19.65 -20.19 -16.75
N VAL A 197 -19.22 -20.62 -17.94
CA VAL A 197 -20.09 -21.24 -18.96
C VAL A 197 -20.77 -22.51 -18.44
N LEU A 198 -20.09 -23.22 -17.54
CA LEU A 198 -20.57 -24.44 -16.88
C LEU A 198 -21.53 -24.15 -15.74
N ALA A 199 -21.36 -23.01 -15.07
CA ALA A 199 -22.10 -22.63 -13.88
C ALA A 199 -23.41 -21.89 -14.22
N GLU A 200 -23.63 -21.49 -15.48
CA GLU A 200 -24.84 -20.79 -15.95
C GLU A 200 -26.15 -21.55 -15.65
N LYS A 201 -26.08 -22.88 -15.48
CA LYS A 201 -27.23 -23.76 -15.18
C LYS A 201 -27.65 -23.77 -13.71
N GLN A 202 -26.99 -23.03 -12.82
CA GLN A 202 -27.26 -23.06 -11.38
C GLN A 202 -27.66 -21.66 -10.86
N PRO A 203 -28.92 -21.43 -10.41
CA PRO A 203 -29.34 -20.15 -9.86
C PRO A 203 -28.49 -19.67 -8.67
N GLU A 204 -27.96 -20.61 -7.88
CA GLU A 204 -27.08 -20.35 -6.74
C GLU A 204 -25.72 -19.75 -7.15
N TYR A 205 -25.22 -20.07 -8.34
CA TYR A 205 -23.97 -19.51 -8.87
C TYR A 205 -24.11 -18.00 -9.14
N TRP A 206 -25.28 -17.60 -9.61
CA TRP A 206 -25.55 -16.24 -10.00
C TRP A 206 -25.88 -15.31 -8.83
N ALA A 207 -26.12 -15.86 -7.64
CA ALA A 207 -26.36 -15.10 -6.43
C ALA A 207 -25.15 -14.20 -6.12
N GLY A 208 -25.35 -12.88 -6.15
CA GLY A 208 -24.29 -11.89 -5.96
C GLY A 208 -23.45 -11.55 -7.20
N LYS A 209 -23.43 -12.40 -8.23
CA LYS A 209 -22.72 -12.15 -9.51
C LYS A 209 -23.56 -11.40 -10.54
N LEU A 210 -24.88 -11.52 -10.45
CA LEU A 210 -25.86 -10.84 -11.31
C LEU A 210 -25.65 -9.32 -11.38
N MET A 211 -25.13 -8.71 -10.31
CA MET A 211 -24.83 -7.28 -10.24
C MET A 211 -23.62 -6.83 -11.09
N TYR A 212 -22.87 -7.77 -11.67
CA TYR A 212 -21.70 -7.50 -12.53
C TYR A 212 -21.91 -7.99 -13.97
N MET A 213 -23.05 -8.60 -14.29
CA MET A 213 -23.32 -9.11 -15.65
C MET A 213 -23.61 -7.99 -16.65
N ALA A 214 -23.29 -8.26 -17.91
CA ALA A 214 -23.74 -7.44 -19.02
C ALA A 214 -25.23 -7.73 -19.38
N PRO A 215 -25.96 -6.76 -19.98
CA PRO A 215 -27.35 -6.95 -20.40
C PRO A 215 -27.56 -8.19 -21.27
N GLU A 216 -26.67 -8.41 -22.24
CA GLU A 216 -26.71 -9.57 -23.14
C GLU A 216 -26.54 -10.91 -22.41
N GLN A 217 -25.82 -10.94 -21.28
CA GLN A 217 -25.70 -12.16 -20.47
C GLN A 217 -27.02 -12.45 -19.75
N ILE A 218 -27.71 -11.43 -19.24
CA ILE A 218 -28.99 -11.60 -18.55
C ILE A 218 -30.08 -12.07 -19.53
N CYS A 219 -30.04 -11.59 -20.78
CA CYS A 219 -31.00 -11.94 -21.82
C CYS A 219 -30.67 -13.25 -22.57
N ASN A 220 -29.53 -13.89 -22.29
CA ASN A 220 -28.99 -15.00 -23.07
C ASN A 220 -28.83 -14.66 -24.57
N ASP A 221 -28.50 -13.40 -24.87
CA ASP A 221 -28.14 -12.96 -26.22
C ASP A 221 -26.71 -13.43 -26.56
N PRO A 222 -26.27 -13.37 -27.84
CA PRO A 222 -24.90 -13.68 -28.20
C PRO A 222 -23.88 -12.81 -27.44
N ILE A 223 -22.97 -13.46 -26.71
CA ILE A 223 -21.95 -12.81 -25.89
C ILE A 223 -20.62 -12.74 -26.65
N ASP A 224 -19.99 -11.57 -26.66
CA ASP A 224 -18.62 -11.36 -27.09
C ASP A 224 -17.75 -10.67 -26.01
N GLU A 225 -16.50 -10.33 -26.36
CA GLU A 225 -15.56 -9.68 -25.44
C GLU A 225 -16.05 -8.36 -24.81
N ARG A 226 -17.05 -7.71 -25.40
CA ARG A 226 -17.62 -6.44 -24.91
C ARG A 226 -18.49 -6.63 -23.67
N ALA A 227 -18.91 -7.86 -23.36
CA ALA A 227 -19.56 -8.18 -22.09
C ALA A 227 -18.59 -8.04 -20.91
N ASP A 228 -17.34 -8.52 -21.06
CA ASP A 228 -16.32 -8.38 -20.02
C ASP A 228 -15.95 -6.91 -19.78
N ILE A 229 -15.97 -6.09 -20.84
CA ILE A 229 -15.75 -4.63 -20.74
C ILE A 229 -16.85 -3.97 -19.92
N PHE A 230 -18.12 -4.36 -20.12
CA PHE A 230 -19.23 -3.84 -19.34
C PHE A 230 -19.11 -4.23 -17.87
N ALA A 231 -18.83 -5.51 -17.60
CA ALA A 231 -18.63 -6.03 -16.25
C ALA A 231 -17.46 -5.31 -15.53
N LEU A 232 -16.33 -5.11 -16.21
CA LEU A 232 -15.21 -4.33 -15.67
C LEU A 232 -15.60 -2.86 -15.42
N GLY A 233 -16.50 -2.29 -16.24
CA GLY A 233 -17.07 -0.96 -16.04
C GLY A 233 -17.88 -0.86 -14.75
N LEU A 234 -18.63 -1.91 -14.39
CA LEU A 234 -19.39 -2.00 -13.14
C LEU A 234 -18.45 -2.04 -11.93
N VAL A 235 -17.37 -2.83 -12.03
CA VAL A 235 -16.30 -2.86 -11.01
C VAL A 235 -15.64 -1.49 -10.85
N ALA A 236 -15.28 -0.84 -11.96
CA ALA A 236 -14.69 0.49 -11.95
C ALA A 236 -15.61 1.52 -11.28
N TYR A 237 -16.90 1.51 -11.65
CA TYR A 237 -17.91 2.38 -11.06
C TYR A 237 -18.00 2.20 -9.54
N GLN A 238 -18.07 0.95 -9.07
CA GLN A 238 -18.14 0.64 -7.65
C GLN A 238 -16.87 1.08 -6.93
N ALA A 239 -15.69 0.84 -7.50
CA ALA A 239 -14.42 1.22 -6.88
C ALA A 239 -14.30 2.73 -6.70
N VAL A 240 -14.71 3.52 -7.70
CA VAL A 240 -14.59 5.00 -7.63
C VAL A 240 -15.74 5.66 -6.87
N THR A 241 -16.95 5.12 -6.89
CA THR A 241 -18.09 5.73 -6.18
C THR A 241 -18.34 5.13 -4.79
N GLY A 242 -17.86 3.92 -4.52
CA GLY A 242 -18.26 3.09 -3.39
C GLY A 242 -19.64 2.45 -3.53
N ILE A 243 -20.39 2.75 -4.60
CA ILE A 243 -21.76 2.31 -4.81
C ILE A 243 -21.78 1.14 -5.81
N PRO A 244 -22.32 -0.03 -5.45
CA PRO A 244 -22.65 -1.05 -6.44
C PRO A 244 -23.75 -0.51 -7.35
N LEU A 245 -23.39 -0.23 -8.61
CA LEU A 245 -24.29 0.44 -9.55
C LEU A 245 -25.54 -0.40 -9.81
N MET A 246 -25.38 -1.70 -10.00
CA MET A 246 -26.50 -2.65 -10.07
C MET A 246 -26.74 -3.26 -8.69
N TYR A 247 -28.00 -3.36 -8.31
CA TYR A 247 -28.37 -3.93 -7.02
C TYR A 247 -29.81 -4.38 -7.00
N ALA A 248 -30.02 -5.62 -6.59
CA ALA A 248 -31.32 -6.11 -6.18
C ALA A 248 -31.22 -6.58 -4.72
N SER A 249 -32.33 -6.51 -3.99
CA SER A 249 -32.35 -7.03 -2.63
C SER A 249 -32.13 -8.55 -2.68
N PRO A 250 -31.22 -9.12 -1.86
CA PRO A 250 -30.99 -10.56 -1.84
C PRO A 250 -32.19 -11.37 -1.32
N ARG A 251 -33.25 -10.68 -0.84
CA ARG A 251 -34.51 -11.29 -0.42
C ARG A 251 -35.46 -11.63 -1.57
N LEU A 252 -35.19 -11.10 -2.77
CA LEU A 252 -36.00 -11.35 -3.96
C LEU A 252 -35.64 -12.70 -4.59
N SER A 253 -36.56 -13.28 -5.36
CA SER A 253 -36.25 -14.46 -6.19
C SER A 253 -35.18 -14.13 -7.22
N PHE A 254 -34.48 -15.13 -7.74
CA PHE A 254 -33.44 -14.91 -8.76
C PHE A 254 -33.99 -14.18 -10.00
N GLU A 255 -35.16 -14.59 -10.48
CA GLU A 255 -35.85 -13.99 -11.63
C GLU A 255 -36.22 -12.52 -11.37
N ASP A 256 -36.73 -12.21 -10.17
CA ASP A 256 -37.04 -10.83 -9.78
C ASP A 256 -35.77 -9.97 -9.66
N GLN A 257 -34.68 -10.54 -9.13
CA GLN A 257 -33.40 -9.84 -9.05
C GLN A 257 -32.90 -9.49 -10.47
N ALA A 258 -32.98 -10.43 -11.40
CA ALA A 258 -32.59 -10.23 -12.79
C ALA A 258 -33.43 -9.16 -13.47
N HIS A 259 -34.75 -9.19 -13.26
CA HIS A 259 -35.67 -8.18 -13.79
C HIS A 259 -35.36 -6.77 -13.27
N VAL A 260 -35.12 -6.63 -11.95
CA VAL A 260 -34.76 -5.34 -11.34
C VAL A 260 -33.43 -4.82 -11.88
N ILE A 261 -32.41 -5.68 -11.96
CA ILE A 261 -31.08 -5.29 -12.44
C ILE A 261 -31.13 -4.87 -13.92
N TYR A 262 -31.81 -5.64 -14.77
CA TYR A 262 -31.98 -5.29 -16.18
C TYR A 262 -32.73 -3.96 -16.35
N GLY A 263 -33.77 -3.73 -15.54
CA GLY A 263 -34.48 -2.45 -15.51
C GLY A 263 -33.59 -1.27 -15.12
N GLN A 264 -32.65 -1.46 -14.18
CA GLN A 264 -31.67 -0.43 -13.79
C GLN A 264 -30.71 -0.10 -14.94
N MET A 265 -30.26 -1.10 -15.70
CA MET A 265 -29.38 -0.91 -16.86
C MET A 265 -30.05 -0.08 -17.97
N LYS A 266 -31.36 -0.29 -18.19
CA LYS A 266 -32.13 0.40 -19.22
C LYS A 266 -32.41 1.88 -18.91
N ASN A 267 -32.47 2.25 -17.64
CA ASN A 267 -32.87 3.60 -17.20
C ASN A 267 -31.76 4.67 -17.26
N SER A 268 -30.76 4.48 -18.13
CA SER A 268 -29.56 5.31 -18.29
C SER A 268 -28.66 5.38 -17.04
N ILE A 269 -27.39 5.03 -17.22
CA ILE A 269 -26.40 5.03 -16.14
C ILE A 269 -25.96 6.46 -15.83
N ILE A 270 -26.10 6.87 -14.56
CA ILE A 270 -25.65 8.18 -14.07
C ILE A 270 -24.11 8.20 -14.09
N PRO A 271 -23.45 9.15 -14.76
CA PRO A 271 -21.98 9.21 -14.77
C PRO A 271 -21.37 9.38 -13.37
N PRO A 272 -20.24 8.71 -13.06
CA PRO A 272 -19.57 8.82 -11.76
C PRO A 272 -19.36 10.25 -11.23
N HIS A 273 -18.90 11.19 -12.07
CA HIS A 273 -18.67 12.59 -11.66
C HIS A 273 -19.96 13.34 -11.28
N GLN A 274 -21.12 12.87 -11.75
CA GLN A 274 -22.43 13.40 -11.35
C GLN A 274 -22.92 12.78 -10.04
N VAL A 275 -22.35 11.65 -9.60
CA VAL A 275 -22.65 10.99 -8.32
C VAL A 275 -21.78 11.54 -7.20
N ARG A 276 -20.48 11.74 -7.45
CA ARG A 276 -19.50 12.25 -6.48
C ARG A 276 -18.59 13.28 -7.13
N LYS A 277 -18.44 14.45 -6.50
CA LYS A 277 -17.80 15.64 -7.10
C LYS A 277 -16.28 15.54 -7.28
N ASP A 278 -15.63 14.71 -6.47
CA ASP A 278 -14.18 14.50 -6.50
C ASP A 278 -13.73 13.56 -7.63
N ILE A 279 -14.66 12.94 -8.35
CA ILE A 279 -14.35 12.03 -9.44
C ILE A 279 -14.08 12.85 -10.71
N PRO A 280 -12.88 12.75 -11.33
CA PRO A 280 -12.56 13.45 -12.56
C PRO A 280 -13.50 13.11 -13.71
N LYS A 281 -13.83 14.09 -14.54
CA LYS A 281 -14.76 13.92 -15.68
C LYS A 281 -14.18 12.97 -16.72
N GLU A 282 -12.87 13.03 -16.93
CA GLU A 282 -12.11 12.23 -17.89
C GLU A 282 -12.29 10.73 -17.58
N LEU A 283 -11.99 10.33 -16.33
CA LEU A 283 -12.23 8.96 -15.86
C LEU A 283 -13.70 8.58 -15.92
N SER A 284 -14.59 9.52 -15.55
CA SER A 284 -16.03 9.27 -15.60
C SER A 284 -16.50 8.98 -17.03
N MET A 285 -15.95 9.62 -18.06
CA MET A 285 -16.31 9.37 -19.46
C MET A 285 -15.87 7.97 -19.91
N ILE A 286 -14.67 7.53 -19.52
CA ILE A 286 -14.18 6.18 -19.79
C ILE A 286 -15.11 5.14 -19.17
N ILE A 287 -15.43 5.28 -17.88
CA ILE A 287 -16.32 4.35 -17.16
C ILE A 287 -17.73 4.35 -17.80
N THR A 288 -18.30 5.51 -18.10
CA THR A 288 -19.62 5.59 -18.74
C THR A 288 -19.63 4.92 -20.12
N ARG A 289 -18.54 5.05 -20.91
CA ARG A 289 -18.45 4.38 -22.22
C ARG A 289 -18.38 2.86 -22.09
N MET A 290 -17.62 2.33 -21.13
CA MET A 290 -17.59 0.88 -20.83
C MET A 290 -18.99 0.36 -20.49
N LEU A 291 -19.79 1.19 -19.83
CA LEU A 291 -21.14 0.88 -19.34
C LEU A 291 -22.26 1.18 -20.35
N SER A 292 -21.97 1.47 -21.62
CA SER A 292 -23.02 1.71 -22.60
C SER A 292 -23.93 0.49 -22.72
N PHE A 293 -25.25 0.67 -22.68
CA PHE A 293 -26.20 -0.46 -22.69
C PHE A 293 -26.03 -1.33 -23.94
N ALA A 294 -25.98 -0.71 -25.12
CA ALA A 294 -25.76 -1.39 -26.39
C ALA A 294 -24.26 -1.69 -26.61
N PRO A 295 -23.85 -2.95 -26.89
CA PRO A 295 -22.46 -3.35 -27.07
C PRO A 295 -21.68 -2.53 -28.13
N GLU A 296 -22.33 -2.13 -29.22
CA GLU A 296 -21.77 -1.31 -30.30
C GLU A 296 -21.35 0.10 -29.88
N HIS A 297 -21.89 0.61 -28.76
CA HIS A 297 -21.53 1.91 -28.20
C HIS A 297 -20.43 1.82 -27.13
N ARG A 298 -20.05 0.60 -26.72
CA ARG A 298 -18.95 0.36 -25.79
C ARG A 298 -17.60 0.48 -26.49
N TYR A 299 -16.52 0.36 -25.73
CA TYR A 299 -15.23 0.05 -26.31
C TYR A 299 -15.31 -1.28 -27.04
N GLN A 300 -14.81 -1.33 -28.28
CA GLN A 300 -14.89 -2.54 -29.09
C GLN A 300 -13.78 -3.54 -28.75
N ARG A 301 -12.73 -3.10 -28.04
CA ARG A 301 -11.61 -3.93 -27.57
C ARG A 301 -11.16 -3.47 -26.18
N ALA A 302 -10.75 -4.40 -25.33
CA ALA A 302 -10.20 -4.05 -24.01
C ALA A 302 -8.90 -3.23 -24.10
N SER A 303 -8.11 -3.39 -25.17
CA SER A 303 -6.93 -2.55 -25.44
C SER A 303 -7.24 -1.05 -25.58
N MET A 304 -8.44 -0.69 -26.04
CA MET A 304 -8.86 0.71 -26.10
C MET A 304 -9.14 1.27 -24.70
N VAL A 305 -9.67 0.45 -23.79
CA VAL A 305 -9.86 0.81 -22.38
C VAL A 305 -8.49 1.05 -21.72
N VAL A 306 -7.52 0.16 -21.98
CA VAL A 306 -6.13 0.32 -21.51
C VAL A 306 -5.55 1.64 -22.02
N ASN A 307 -5.67 1.93 -23.32
CA ASN A 307 -5.15 3.14 -23.92
C ASN A 307 -5.71 4.41 -23.24
N ASP A 308 -7.03 4.48 -23.07
CA ASP A 308 -7.69 5.67 -22.52
C ASP A 308 -7.43 5.81 -21.01
N LEU A 309 -7.36 4.70 -20.26
CA LEU A 309 -6.99 4.76 -18.83
C LEU A 309 -5.53 5.14 -18.63
N GLU A 310 -4.61 4.60 -19.41
CA GLU A 310 -3.17 4.79 -19.18
C GLU A 310 -2.65 6.08 -19.80
N LYS A 311 -2.88 6.28 -21.11
CA LYS A 311 -2.32 7.42 -21.83
C LYS A 311 -3.12 8.69 -21.60
N GLU A 312 -4.45 8.59 -21.69
CA GLU A 312 -5.32 9.77 -21.64
C GLU A 312 -5.69 10.20 -20.21
N TYR A 313 -5.52 9.33 -19.22
CA TYR A 313 -5.88 9.61 -17.83
C TYR A 313 -4.71 9.48 -16.82
N LEU A 314 -4.22 8.27 -16.57
CA LEU A 314 -3.25 7.99 -15.48
C LEU A 314 -1.89 8.66 -15.69
N TYR A 315 -1.36 8.58 -16.91
CA TYR A 315 -0.01 9.03 -17.25
C TYR A 315 0.01 10.23 -18.19
N ALA A 316 -1.15 10.85 -18.44
CA ALA A 316 -1.27 12.06 -19.29
C ALA A 316 -0.37 13.22 -18.82
N LYS A 317 -0.03 13.25 -17.53
CA LYS A 317 0.86 14.27 -16.91
C LYS A 317 2.29 13.76 -16.66
N GLY A 318 2.66 12.60 -17.20
CA GLY A 318 4.01 12.02 -17.13
C GLY A 318 4.35 11.24 -15.87
N PHE A 319 3.47 11.20 -14.85
CA PHE A 319 3.65 10.41 -13.63
C PHE A 319 2.29 9.89 -13.16
N GLY A 320 2.27 8.70 -12.51
CA GLY A 320 1.03 8.06 -12.07
C GLY A 320 1.28 6.82 -11.20
N PRO A 321 0.20 6.11 -10.82
CA PRO A 321 0.29 4.90 -10.01
C PRO A 321 1.06 3.76 -10.70
N THR A 322 1.74 2.96 -9.88
CA THR A 322 2.50 1.77 -10.27
C THR A 322 2.18 0.59 -9.34
N ASN A 323 2.71 -0.61 -9.64
CA ASN A 323 2.62 -1.75 -8.73
C ASN A 323 3.19 -1.39 -7.34
N ASN A 324 4.35 -0.72 -7.29
CA ASN A 324 4.96 -0.27 -6.03
C ASN A 324 4.05 0.70 -5.28
N SER A 325 3.43 1.66 -5.98
CA SER A 325 2.48 2.59 -5.37
C SER A 325 1.27 1.87 -4.76
N LEU A 326 0.71 0.88 -5.46
CA LEU A 326 -0.41 0.10 -4.93
C LEU A 326 0.03 -0.74 -3.71
N ALA A 327 1.22 -1.34 -3.77
CA ALA A 327 1.80 -2.07 -2.64
C ALA A 327 2.00 -1.18 -1.41
N ALA A 328 2.61 0.00 -1.60
CA ALA A 328 2.80 1.00 -0.56
C ALA A 328 1.46 1.41 0.06
N TYR A 329 0.45 1.73 -0.76
CA TYR A 329 -0.87 2.08 -0.23
C TYR A 329 -1.49 0.95 0.60
N ILE A 330 -1.44 -0.29 0.11
CA ILE A 330 -2.01 -1.45 0.83
C ILE A 330 -1.29 -1.67 2.15
N ASP A 331 0.04 -1.53 2.19
CA ASP A 331 0.83 -1.65 3.41
C ASP A 331 0.41 -0.59 4.44
N ILE A 332 0.40 0.69 4.03
CA ILE A 332 -0.06 1.82 4.87
C ILE A 332 -1.50 1.60 5.37
N PHE A 333 -2.40 1.15 4.48
CA PHE A 333 -3.79 0.88 4.82
C PHE A 333 -3.92 -0.27 5.84
N SER A 334 -3.08 -1.30 5.72
CA SER A 334 -3.04 -2.43 6.66
C SER A 334 -2.56 -2.04 8.05
N LEU A 335 -1.72 -1.00 8.13
CA LEU A 335 -1.23 -0.37 9.36
C LEU A 335 -2.10 0.80 9.82
N ASP A 336 -3.37 0.86 9.39
CA ASP A 336 -4.33 1.88 9.83
C ASP A 336 -3.87 3.34 9.61
N PHE A 337 -2.96 3.56 8.65
CA PHE A 337 -2.31 4.83 8.39
C PHE A 337 -1.56 5.41 9.59
N THR A 338 -1.11 4.58 10.54
CA THR A 338 -0.32 5.02 11.70
C THR A 338 1.18 4.99 11.44
N GLU A 339 1.62 4.15 10.51
CA GLU A 339 3.02 3.92 10.19
C GLU A 339 3.22 3.99 8.66
N TYR A 340 4.17 4.83 8.22
CA TYR A 340 4.62 4.92 6.84
C TYR A 340 5.93 5.70 6.76
N ASN A 341 6.74 5.44 5.74
CA ASN A 341 8.01 6.13 5.50
C ASN A 341 7.93 7.07 4.28
N GLU A 342 8.99 7.88 4.10
CA GLU A 342 9.07 8.85 3.00
C GLU A 342 9.05 8.18 1.62
N ASP A 343 9.69 7.02 1.45
CA ASP A 343 9.71 6.27 0.19
C ASP A 343 8.28 5.87 -0.23
N GLN A 344 7.48 5.37 0.72
CA GLN A 344 6.07 5.02 0.48
C GLN A 344 5.22 6.24 0.14
N LEU A 345 5.44 7.38 0.82
CA LEU A 345 4.75 8.62 0.50
C LEU A 345 5.15 9.17 -0.89
N GLN A 346 6.42 9.05 -1.26
CA GLN A 346 6.90 9.46 -2.59
C GLN A 346 6.22 8.66 -3.70
N GLN A 347 6.07 7.35 -3.49
CA GLN A 347 5.33 6.46 -4.39
C GLN A 347 3.84 6.80 -4.50
N LEU A 348 3.28 7.57 -3.55
CA LEU A 348 1.88 8.01 -3.50
C LEU A 348 1.70 9.50 -3.81
N SER A 349 2.72 10.16 -4.36
CA SER A 349 2.70 11.59 -4.65
C SER A 349 1.61 12.04 -5.64
N PHE A 350 1.05 11.14 -6.43
CA PHE A 350 -0.10 11.41 -7.30
C PHE A 350 -1.44 11.52 -6.54
N LEU A 351 -1.48 11.19 -5.24
CA LEU A 351 -2.65 11.37 -4.38
C LEU A 351 -2.70 12.78 -3.75
N LYS A 352 -1.85 13.71 -4.20
CA LYS A 352 -1.85 15.08 -3.67
C LYS A 352 -3.16 15.80 -3.99
N ASP A 353 -3.72 16.46 -2.99
CA ASP A 353 -4.88 17.35 -3.14
C ASP A 353 -4.48 18.68 -3.80
N SER A 354 -5.45 19.60 -3.97
CA SER A 354 -5.21 20.93 -4.54
C SER A 354 -4.26 21.79 -3.70
N GLU A 355 -4.04 21.42 -2.44
CA GLU A 355 -3.12 22.08 -1.50
C GLU A 355 -1.75 21.37 -1.47
N GLY A 356 -1.54 20.34 -2.29
CA GLY A 356 -0.29 19.60 -2.41
C GLY A 356 -0.05 18.55 -1.33
N ARG A 357 -1.04 18.27 -0.47
CA ARG A 357 -0.96 17.27 0.61
C ARG A 357 -1.37 15.90 0.09
N ILE A 358 -0.63 14.86 0.43
CA ILE A 358 -0.97 13.48 0.04
C ILE A 358 -2.25 13.07 0.79
N ALA A 359 -3.36 12.98 0.06
CA ALA A 359 -4.65 12.57 0.60
C ALA A 359 -4.76 11.03 0.65
N LEU A 360 -4.09 10.42 1.64
CA LEU A 360 -4.12 8.97 1.86
C LEU A 360 -5.54 8.45 2.18
N LYS A 361 -6.36 9.28 2.83
CA LYS A 361 -7.71 8.92 3.28
C LYS A 361 -8.75 9.60 2.42
N ARG A 362 -9.41 8.82 1.55
CA ARG A 362 -10.59 9.27 0.82
C ARG A 362 -11.83 8.95 1.66
N THR A 363 -12.38 9.94 2.34
CA THR A 363 -13.44 9.72 3.34
C THR A 363 -14.80 9.35 2.72
N LEU A 364 -15.52 8.48 3.44
CA LEU A 364 -16.92 8.14 3.17
C LEU A 364 -17.82 9.13 3.93
N ASP A 365 -18.37 10.10 3.20
CA ASP A 365 -19.29 11.10 3.76
C ASP A 365 -20.48 11.30 2.80
N VAL A 366 -21.70 11.42 3.35
CA VAL A 366 -22.92 11.70 2.59
C VAL A 366 -22.82 13.06 1.89
N GLU A 367 -22.16 14.04 2.51
CA GLU A 367 -22.01 15.40 1.96
C GLU A 367 -21.18 15.44 0.68
N ASN A 368 -20.30 14.45 0.48
CA ASN A 368 -19.51 14.31 -0.73
C ASN A 368 -20.31 13.73 -1.92
N TYR A 369 -21.49 13.17 -1.68
CA TYR A 369 -22.40 12.72 -2.74
C TYR A 369 -23.32 13.86 -3.18
N THR A 370 -23.51 13.99 -4.49
CA THR A 370 -24.47 14.93 -5.06
C THR A 370 -25.91 14.49 -4.74
N LYS A 371 -26.91 15.34 -5.05
CA LYS A 371 -28.33 14.95 -4.94
C LYS A 371 -28.65 13.68 -5.74
N LEU A 372 -28.05 13.52 -6.92
CA LEU A 372 -28.21 12.32 -7.75
C LEU A 372 -27.55 11.10 -7.08
N GLY A 373 -26.34 11.26 -6.53
CA GLY A 373 -25.67 10.18 -5.79
C GLY A 373 -26.42 9.76 -4.53
N GLN A 374 -27.00 10.70 -3.79
CA GLN A 374 -27.84 10.41 -2.62
C GLN A 374 -29.13 9.69 -3.01
N LYS A 375 -29.75 10.05 -4.14
CA LYS A 375 -30.90 9.30 -4.68
C LYS A 375 -30.51 7.87 -5.04
N LEU A 376 -29.37 7.69 -5.73
CA LEU A 376 -28.86 6.37 -6.07
C LEU A 376 -28.59 5.52 -4.81
N LEU A 377 -28.01 6.10 -3.76
CA LEU A 377 -27.83 5.43 -2.47
C LEU A 377 -29.17 5.05 -1.81
N ALA A 378 -30.20 5.88 -1.93
CA ALA A 378 -31.52 5.60 -1.35
C ALA A 378 -32.16 4.34 -1.95
N ASP A 379 -31.85 4.01 -3.20
CA ASP A 379 -32.31 2.81 -3.89
C ASP A 379 -31.46 1.57 -3.54
N ARG A 380 -30.52 1.68 -2.59
CA ARG A 380 -29.56 0.63 -2.17
C ARG A 380 -29.65 0.36 -0.67
N LYS A 381 -30.85 0.42 -0.07
CA LYS A 381 -31.08 0.48 1.39
C LYS A 381 -30.41 -0.63 2.22
N ASP A 382 -30.22 -1.80 1.63
CA ASP A 382 -29.67 -3.00 2.27
C ASP A 382 -28.16 -3.19 1.97
N SER A 383 -27.55 -2.28 1.21
CA SER A 383 -26.12 -2.35 0.86
C SER A 383 -25.21 -1.95 2.03
N LEU A 384 -23.99 -2.47 2.01
CA LEU A 384 -22.97 -2.16 3.01
C LEU A 384 -22.69 -0.65 3.09
N ILE A 385 -22.54 0.04 1.95
CA ILE A 385 -22.26 1.47 1.92
C ILE A 385 -23.36 2.30 2.62
N VAL A 386 -24.63 1.98 2.38
CA VAL A 386 -25.75 2.69 3.02
C VAL A 386 -25.79 2.44 4.52
N SER A 387 -25.53 1.19 4.96
CA SER A 387 -25.48 0.89 6.40
C SER A 387 -24.33 1.65 7.10
N ARG A 388 -23.16 1.80 6.44
CA ARG A 388 -22.04 2.60 6.95
C ARG A 388 -22.37 4.08 7.03
N LEU A 389 -22.93 4.67 5.97
CA LEU A 389 -23.33 6.08 5.97
C LEU A 389 -24.37 6.39 7.05
N ARG A 390 -25.35 5.51 7.27
CA ARG A 390 -26.31 5.64 8.38
C ARG A 390 -25.62 5.64 9.75
N SER A 391 -24.63 4.75 9.94
CA SER A 391 -23.85 4.69 11.19
C SER A 391 -23.05 5.97 11.44
N ILE A 392 -22.41 6.53 10.41
CA ILE A 392 -21.67 7.79 10.48
C ILE A 392 -22.60 8.94 10.88
N TRP A 393 -23.75 9.05 10.23
CA TRP A 393 -24.74 10.09 10.53
C TRP A 393 -25.31 9.99 11.94
N ALA A 394 -25.61 8.77 12.41
CA ALA A 394 -26.10 8.54 13.77
C ALA A 394 -25.06 8.92 14.84
N LYS A 395 -23.76 8.68 14.58
CA LYS A 395 -22.67 9.14 15.45
C LYS A 395 -22.57 10.67 15.45
N SER A 396 -22.60 11.31 14.29
CA SER A 396 -22.56 12.78 14.17
C SER A 396 -23.68 13.47 14.97
N LYS A 397 -24.91 12.92 14.92
CA LYS A 397 -26.04 13.41 15.74
C LYS A 397 -25.83 13.24 17.26
N LYS A 398 -25.23 12.14 17.71
CA LYS A 398 -24.90 11.92 19.14
C LYS A 398 -23.79 12.85 19.64
N THR A 399 -22.86 13.24 18.77
CA THR A 399 -21.80 14.21 19.10
C THR A 399 -22.33 15.64 19.13
N THR A 400 -23.47 15.93 18.48
CA THR A 400 -24.07 17.27 18.46
C THR A 400 -24.64 17.69 19.84
N THR A 401 -24.93 16.75 20.74
CA THR A 401 -25.29 17.02 22.15
C THR A 401 -24.11 17.08 23.13
N LYS A 402 -22.87 16.94 22.64
CA LYS A 402 -21.62 17.16 23.40
C LYS A 402 -20.61 17.91 22.52
N LYS A 403 -20.94 19.14 22.11
CA LYS A 403 -19.92 20.08 21.61
C LYS A 403 -19.38 20.91 22.77
N VAL A 404 -18.46 20.30 23.53
CA VAL A 404 -17.26 21.01 23.98
C VAL A 404 -16.14 20.43 23.13
N SER A 405 -15.63 21.25 22.24
CA SER A 405 -14.56 20.96 21.29
C SER A 405 -13.29 20.52 22.03
N GLN A 406 -12.96 19.24 21.96
CA GLN A 406 -11.55 18.84 21.97
C GLN A 406 -11.05 19.06 20.55
N VAL A 407 -10.42 20.21 20.34
CA VAL A 407 -9.54 20.45 19.20
C VAL A 407 -8.39 19.46 19.36
N GLU A 408 -8.20 18.56 18.40
CA GLU A 408 -6.93 17.85 18.29
C GLU A 408 -5.85 18.93 18.13
N GLU A 409 -5.03 19.15 19.16
CA GLU A 409 -3.88 20.05 19.05
C GLU A 409 -3.01 19.57 17.88
N LYS A 410 -2.61 20.49 17.02
CA LYS A 410 -1.66 20.25 15.94
C LYS A 410 -0.42 21.10 16.21
N ASP A 411 0.75 20.52 16.05
CA ASP A 411 2.01 21.20 16.29
C ASP A 411 2.59 21.76 14.97
N PRO A 412 3.14 22.99 14.99
CA PRO A 412 3.73 23.62 13.82
C PRO A 412 5.12 23.07 13.50
N TYR A 413 5.37 22.74 12.23
CA TYR A 413 6.64 22.23 11.71
C TYR A 413 7.07 22.95 10.43
N LEU A 414 8.38 23.09 10.26
CA LEU A 414 9.04 23.53 9.03
C LEU A 414 9.73 22.33 8.37
N LYS A 415 9.31 21.92 7.17
CA LYS A 415 9.96 20.83 6.41
C LYS A 415 10.85 21.37 5.31
N VAL A 416 12.05 20.82 5.12
CA VAL A 416 12.97 21.21 4.05
C VAL A 416 12.80 20.24 2.86
N LYS A 417 12.91 20.75 1.63
CA LYS A 417 12.95 19.97 0.39
C LYS A 417 14.24 20.31 -0.35
N TYR A 418 15.02 19.28 -0.70
CA TYR A 418 16.29 19.41 -1.41
C TYR A 418 16.41 18.35 -2.50
N PHE A 419 16.64 18.76 -3.76
CA PHE A 419 16.75 17.89 -4.95
C PHE A 419 15.72 16.74 -5.00
N ASP A 420 14.44 17.11 -5.15
CA ASP A 420 13.28 16.21 -5.33
C ASP A 420 12.98 15.17 -4.24
N ASN A 421 13.74 15.15 -3.15
CA ASN A 421 13.39 14.46 -1.92
C ASN A 421 12.91 15.48 -0.86
N VAL A 422 11.90 15.09 -0.07
CA VAL A 422 11.61 15.76 1.20
C VAL A 422 12.73 15.34 2.15
N VAL A 423 13.35 16.30 2.82
CA VAL A 423 14.53 16.07 3.64
C VAL A 423 14.34 16.92 4.89
N GLU A 424 13.94 16.30 6.00
CA GLU A 424 13.94 16.87 7.37
C GLU A 424 12.77 17.81 7.76
N ALA A 425 12.36 17.74 9.03
CA ALA A 425 11.28 18.50 9.66
C ALA A 425 11.73 19.11 11.00
N PHE A 426 11.38 20.36 11.26
CA PHE A 426 11.79 21.13 12.43
C PHE A 426 10.57 21.66 13.17
N SER A 427 10.38 21.28 14.44
CA SER A 427 9.26 21.79 15.26
C SER A 427 9.46 23.27 15.60
N LEU A 428 8.40 24.06 15.46
CA LEU A 428 8.39 25.48 15.82
C LEU A 428 7.87 25.73 17.24
N LYS A 429 7.47 24.66 17.96
CA LYS A 429 7.01 24.73 19.37
C LYS A 429 8.18 24.85 20.36
N GLN A 430 9.35 24.34 19.98
CA GLN A 430 10.55 24.30 20.83
C GLN A 430 11.35 25.62 20.83
N GLY A 431 10.86 26.66 20.15
CA GLY A 431 11.47 27.98 20.11
C GLY A 431 11.68 28.52 18.70
N LYS A 432 12.53 29.53 18.58
CA LYS A 432 12.85 30.15 17.29
C LYS A 432 13.70 29.20 16.43
N VAL A 433 13.23 28.90 15.23
CA VAL A 433 13.99 28.15 14.22
C VAL A 433 14.68 29.14 13.28
N THR A 434 16.00 29.20 13.36
CA THR A 434 16.83 30.06 12.52
C THR A 434 17.30 29.31 11.28
N VAL A 435 17.31 29.99 10.14
CA VAL A 435 17.72 29.43 8.84
C VAL A 435 18.79 30.33 8.22
N GLY A 436 19.88 29.74 7.75
CA GLY A 436 20.94 30.50 7.07
C GLY A 436 22.16 29.66 6.72
N ARG A 437 23.16 30.30 6.09
CA ARG A 437 24.41 29.64 5.68
C ARG A 437 25.37 29.37 6.84
N SER A 438 25.26 30.13 7.94
CA SER A 438 26.09 29.94 9.13
C SER A 438 25.73 28.64 9.84
N ALA A 439 26.75 27.93 10.35
CA ALA A 439 26.58 26.75 11.18
C ALA A 439 25.91 27.02 12.54
N ARG A 440 25.70 28.30 12.90
CA ARG A 440 24.98 28.73 14.11
C ARG A 440 23.45 28.70 13.96
N ASN A 441 22.93 28.46 12.75
CA ASN A 441 21.50 28.32 12.53
C ASN A 441 21.05 26.88 12.83
N LEU A 442 19.78 26.71 13.23
CA LEU A 442 19.20 25.39 13.41
C LEU A 442 19.05 24.65 12.07
N VAL A 443 18.69 25.38 11.00
CA VAL A 443 18.64 24.87 9.63
C VAL A 443 19.77 25.50 8.82
N VAL A 444 20.77 24.70 8.48
CA VAL A 444 21.98 25.19 7.79
C VAL A 444 21.87 24.99 6.28
N LEU A 445 21.75 26.09 5.53
CA LEU A 445 21.70 26.07 4.06
C LEU A 445 23.04 26.54 3.47
N PRO A 446 23.96 25.64 3.07
CA PRO A 446 25.35 25.98 2.75
C PRO A 446 25.56 26.79 1.46
N SER A 447 24.47 27.16 0.77
CA SER A 447 24.53 27.83 -0.52
C SER A 447 25.02 29.28 -0.42
N LYS A 448 25.90 29.70 -1.33
CA LYS A 448 26.45 31.07 -1.37
C LYS A 448 25.39 32.15 -1.57
N ILE A 449 24.24 31.81 -2.16
CA ILE A 449 23.11 32.75 -2.33
C ILE A 449 22.25 32.88 -1.05
N VAL A 450 22.61 32.20 0.04
CA VAL A 450 21.94 32.32 1.34
C VAL A 450 22.82 33.14 2.29
N SER A 451 22.24 34.20 2.88
CA SER A 451 22.88 34.98 3.96
C SER A 451 23.29 34.12 5.17
N GLY A 452 24.28 34.58 5.94
CA GLY A 452 24.76 33.90 7.15
C GLY A 452 23.64 33.60 8.16
N HIS A 453 22.79 34.58 8.43
CA HIS A 453 21.48 34.41 9.08
C HIS A 453 20.47 34.98 8.09
N HIS A 454 19.55 34.17 7.57
CA HIS A 454 18.70 34.53 6.44
C HIS A 454 17.26 34.79 6.86
N ALA A 455 16.67 33.86 7.61
CA ALA A 455 15.30 33.96 8.08
C ALA A 455 15.15 33.35 9.47
N CYS A 456 14.10 33.76 10.18
CA CYS A 456 13.71 33.22 11.47
C CYS A 456 12.23 32.84 11.44
N PHE A 457 11.92 31.66 11.99
CA PHE A 457 10.56 31.14 12.14
C PHE A 457 10.24 31.01 13.63
N TYR A 458 9.06 31.45 14.05
CA TYR A 458 8.65 31.34 15.44
C TYR A 458 7.14 31.45 15.58
N VAL A 459 6.64 30.98 16.72
CA VAL A 459 5.27 31.18 17.19
C VAL A 459 5.24 32.45 18.04
N ASP A 460 4.32 33.37 17.77
CA ASP A 460 4.17 34.60 18.55
C ASP A 460 3.27 34.41 19.80
N ASP A 461 3.08 35.49 20.56
CA ASP A 461 2.28 35.49 21.79
C ASP A 461 0.79 35.15 21.56
N ARG A 462 0.33 35.14 20.30
CA ARG A 462 -1.05 34.77 19.91
C ARG A 462 -1.15 33.31 19.44
N ALA A 463 -0.08 32.53 19.61
CA ALA A 463 0.04 31.17 19.11
C ALA A 463 0.00 31.07 17.57
N GLU A 464 0.30 32.16 16.84
CA GLU A 464 0.36 32.15 15.39
C GLU A 464 1.82 31.99 14.91
N THR A 465 2.04 31.14 13.92
CA THR A 465 3.38 30.91 13.37
C THR A 465 3.70 31.94 12.28
N LEU A 466 4.91 32.49 12.30
CA LEU A 466 5.35 33.46 11.31
C LEU A 466 6.82 33.27 10.90
N VAL A 467 7.14 33.81 9.72
CA VAL A 467 8.50 33.91 9.19
C VAL A 467 8.90 35.37 9.06
N GLU A 468 10.15 35.66 9.38
CA GLU A 468 10.78 36.97 9.28
C GLU A 468 12.10 36.85 8.51
N ASP A 469 12.28 37.69 7.49
CA ASP A 469 13.54 37.82 6.76
C ASP A 469 14.51 38.70 7.56
N LEU A 470 15.71 38.19 7.84
CA LEU A 470 16.71 38.86 8.67
C LEU A 470 17.62 39.78 7.83
N ALA A 471 17.00 40.65 7.02
CA ALA A 471 17.68 41.52 6.06
C ALA A 471 18.62 40.74 5.12
N SER A 472 18.12 39.66 4.54
CA SER A 472 18.89 38.79 3.68
C SER A 472 19.16 39.42 2.30
N HIS A 473 20.29 39.06 1.66
CA HIS A 473 20.69 39.67 0.39
C HIS A 473 19.72 39.34 -0.75
N ASN A 474 19.23 38.09 -0.80
CA ASN A 474 18.37 37.62 -1.89
C ASN A 474 16.88 37.53 -1.51
N GLY A 475 16.53 37.83 -0.25
CA GLY A 475 15.17 37.79 0.26
C GLY A 475 14.62 36.38 0.49
N THR A 476 13.70 36.29 1.44
CA THR A 476 12.84 35.13 1.66
C THR A 476 11.57 35.29 0.83
N LEU A 477 11.18 34.25 0.10
CA LEU A 477 9.92 34.23 -0.64
C LEU A 477 8.94 33.27 0.00
N VAL A 478 7.66 33.64 0.13
CA VAL A 478 6.58 32.72 0.52
C VAL A 478 5.54 32.72 -0.58
N ASN A 479 5.22 31.53 -1.12
CA ASN A 479 4.34 31.34 -2.28
C ASN A 479 4.71 32.26 -3.45
N ALA A 480 6.02 32.29 -3.77
CA ALA A 480 6.64 33.12 -4.81
C ALA A 480 6.58 34.65 -4.61
N LYS A 481 6.18 35.13 -3.43
CA LYS A 481 6.20 36.56 -3.08
C LYS A 481 7.28 36.85 -2.05
N ARG A 482 8.12 37.86 -2.28
CA ARG A 482 9.13 38.31 -1.31
C ARG A 482 8.44 38.88 -0.07
N ILE A 483 8.97 38.58 1.11
CA ILE A 483 8.45 39.07 2.40
C ILE A 483 9.55 39.73 3.22
N GLU A 484 9.15 40.65 4.11
CA GLU A 484 9.95 41.06 5.27
C GLU A 484 9.49 40.27 6.51
N ARG A 485 8.17 40.18 6.70
CA ARG A 485 7.53 39.38 7.74
C ARG A 485 6.19 38.85 7.24
N LYS A 486 5.84 37.59 7.54
CA LYS A 486 4.56 36.99 7.12
C LYS A 486 4.10 35.88 8.09
N TYR A 487 2.80 35.90 8.42
CA TYR A 487 2.12 34.77 9.06
C TYR A 487 1.96 33.59 8.12
N LEU A 488 2.31 32.40 8.60
CA LEU A 488 2.34 31.18 7.81
C LEU A 488 1.03 30.41 7.96
N ASN A 489 0.52 29.93 6.82
CA ASN A 489 -0.61 29.01 6.78
C ASN A 489 -0.14 27.62 6.35
N GLU A 490 -0.84 26.59 6.83
CA GLU A 490 -0.58 25.20 6.44
C GLU A 490 -0.33 25.05 4.93
N GLY A 491 0.80 24.44 4.57
CA GLY A 491 1.21 24.22 3.18
C GLY A 491 1.96 25.38 2.53
N ASP A 492 2.19 26.51 3.23
CA ASP A 492 2.95 27.64 2.69
C ASP A 492 4.34 27.17 2.22
N LYS A 493 4.68 27.50 0.96
CA LYS A 493 5.97 27.19 0.35
C LYS A 493 6.91 28.37 0.57
N ILE A 494 7.95 28.18 1.37
CA ILE A 494 8.98 29.18 1.63
C ILE A 494 10.22 28.87 0.81
N GLN A 495 10.74 29.82 0.04
CA GLN A 495 11.93 29.66 -0.76
C GLN A 495 13.05 30.54 -0.21
N ILE A 496 14.19 29.92 0.09
CA ILE A 496 15.42 30.56 0.56
C ILE A 496 16.55 30.07 -0.34
N GLY A 497 17.02 30.96 -1.23
CA GLY A 497 17.93 30.58 -2.31
C GLY A 497 17.30 29.57 -3.28
N HIS A 498 17.94 28.40 -3.45
CA HIS A 498 17.39 27.28 -4.23
C HIS A 498 16.63 26.26 -3.38
N THR A 499 16.67 26.41 -2.06
CA THR A 499 16.01 25.49 -1.14
C THR A 499 14.55 25.88 -0.97
N ILE A 500 13.69 24.88 -0.98
CA ILE A 500 12.26 25.03 -0.73
C ILE A 500 11.98 24.44 0.65
N LEU A 501 11.27 25.19 1.47
CA LEU A 501 10.74 24.80 2.77
C LEU A 501 9.21 24.80 2.68
N PHE A 502 8.56 23.99 3.51
CA PHE A 502 7.11 23.95 3.66
C PHE A 502 6.75 24.12 5.12
N PHE A 503 5.78 24.98 5.40
CA PHE A 503 5.17 25.05 6.72
C PHE A 503 4.02 24.04 6.81
N LEU A 504 4.01 23.18 7.83
CA LEU A 504 3.00 22.13 8.03
C LEU A 504 2.59 22.03 9.51
N MET A 505 1.40 21.52 9.77
CA MET A 505 0.73 21.41 11.06
C MET A 505 0.42 19.93 11.23
N GLU A 506 1.25 19.25 12.01
CA GLU A 506 1.12 17.81 12.21
C GLU A 506 0.25 17.52 13.44
N PRO A 507 -0.56 16.44 13.44
CA PRO A 507 -1.30 16.03 14.62
C PRO A 507 -0.36 15.89 15.82
N HIS A 508 -0.73 16.44 16.98
CA HIS A 508 0.04 16.28 18.22
C HIS A 508 0.13 14.79 18.53
N ASN A 509 1.27 14.19 18.21
CA ASN A 509 1.49 12.78 18.46
C ASN A 509 1.79 12.65 19.95
N LYS A 510 0.77 12.35 20.76
CA LYS A 510 0.93 12.03 22.20
C LYS A 510 1.63 10.68 22.44
N ALA A 511 2.30 10.13 21.43
CA ALA A 511 3.08 8.92 21.56
C ALA A 511 4.39 9.24 22.30
N SER A 512 4.32 9.15 23.62
CA SER A 512 5.34 8.48 24.44
C SER A 512 6.80 8.92 24.31
N GLU A 513 7.12 10.17 23.97
CA GLU A 513 8.50 10.64 24.09
C GLU A 513 8.83 10.84 25.58
N LEU A 514 9.52 9.87 26.16
CA LEU A 514 10.12 10.03 27.47
C LEU A 514 11.47 10.71 27.30
N MET A 515 11.58 11.97 27.74
CA MET A 515 12.85 12.67 27.81
C MET A 515 13.54 12.32 29.12
N VAL A 516 14.75 11.79 29.03
CA VAL A 516 15.55 11.37 30.20
C VAL A 516 16.91 12.04 30.14
N SER A 517 17.30 12.72 31.22
CA SER A 517 18.66 13.25 31.37
C SER A 517 19.54 12.16 32.00
N ILE A 518 20.70 11.89 31.40
CA ILE A 518 21.64 10.86 31.90
C ILE A 518 22.23 11.24 33.28
N ASN A 519 22.13 12.50 33.69
CA ASN A 519 22.55 12.94 35.02
C ASN A 519 21.58 12.53 36.16
N ASP A 520 20.39 12.01 35.82
CA ASP A 520 19.44 11.50 36.81
C ASP A 520 19.69 9.99 37.03
N ASN A 521 19.47 9.45 38.24
CA ASN A 521 19.56 8.00 38.47
C ASN A 521 18.47 7.27 37.64
N ILE A 522 18.81 6.84 36.43
CA ILE A 522 17.88 6.18 35.51
C ILE A 522 17.60 4.75 36.00
N ASN A 523 16.36 4.48 36.40
CA ASN A 523 15.90 3.11 36.59
C ASN A 523 15.56 2.49 35.22
N VAL A 524 16.41 1.59 34.75
CA VAL A 524 16.32 0.98 33.41
C VAL A 524 15.03 0.14 33.24
N ASP A 525 14.44 -0.35 34.33
CA ASP A 525 13.18 -1.09 34.30
C ASP A 525 12.01 -0.23 33.80
N ASP A 526 12.06 1.09 34.02
CA ASP A 526 11.03 2.03 33.60
C ASP A 526 11.08 2.29 32.07
N LEU A 527 12.19 1.94 31.41
CA LEU A 527 12.40 2.10 29.97
C LEU A 527 11.91 0.90 29.14
N LYS A 528 11.58 -0.24 29.78
CA LYS A 528 11.20 -1.51 29.11
C LYS A 528 10.00 -1.39 28.18
N ASN A 529 9.08 -0.48 28.47
CA ASN A 529 7.82 -0.32 27.73
C ASN A 529 7.79 0.93 26.84
N CYS A 530 8.88 1.70 26.80
CA CYS A 530 8.96 2.94 26.05
C CYS A 530 9.36 2.65 24.60
N LYS A 531 8.44 2.92 23.67
CA LYS A 531 8.69 2.76 22.22
C LYS A 531 9.48 3.92 21.61
N ASP A 532 9.60 5.03 22.32
CA ASP A 532 10.25 6.26 21.88
C ASP A 532 10.90 6.94 23.08
N ILE A 533 12.23 7.05 23.09
CA ILE A 533 12.99 7.58 24.22
C ILE A 533 13.98 8.59 23.68
N THR A 534 14.08 9.77 24.29
CA THR A 534 15.12 10.76 23.99
C THR A 534 16.03 10.92 25.19
N LEU A 535 17.28 10.50 25.05
CA LEU A 535 18.33 10.68 26.05
C LEU A 535 19.04 12.02 25.82
N GLN A 536 19.09 12.87 26.84
CA GLN A 536 19.89 14.10 26.84
C GLN A 536 21.12 13.94 27.74
N PHE A 537 22.29 14.28 27.23
CA PHE A 537 23.55 14.06 27.94
C PHE A 537 24.68 14.98 27.48
N LEU A 538 25.65 15.22 28.36
CA LEU A 538 26.96 15.76 27.98
C LEU A 538 27.85 14.61 27.51
N ALA A 539 28.62 14.79 26.45
CA ALA A 539 29.47 13.74 25.88
C ALA A 539 30.76 13.51 26.70
N THR A 540 30.62 13.18 27.98
CA THR A 540 31.70 12.72 28.85
C THR A 540 31.85 11.20 28.72
N GLU A 541 33.03 10.67 29.02
CA GLU A 541 33.27 9.21 29.00
C GLU A 541 32.30 8.43 29.90
N GLU A 542 31.97 9.00 31.06
CA GLU A 542 31.00 8.42 32.00
C GLU A 542 29.59 8.30 31.37
N ASN A 543 29.08 9.39 30.78
CA ASN A 543 27.76 9.41 30.17
C ASN A 543 27.70 8.53 28.91
N LEU A 544 28.75 8.53 28.09
CA LEU A 544 28.83 7.66 26.92
C LEU A 544 28.84 6.18 27.32
N SER A 545 29.56 5.82 28.39
CA SER A 545 29.53 4.46 28.95
C SER A 545 28.13 4.07 29.43
N GLN A 546 27.40 4.98 30.08
CA GLN A 546 26.02 4.74 30.49
C GLN A 546 25.08 4.56 29.30
N ILE A 547 25.26 5.31 28.19
CA ILE A 547 24.49 5.10 26.96
C ILE A 547 24.67 3.68 26.42
N ASN A 548 25.91 3.18 26.41
CA ASN A 548 26.20 1.84 25.94
C ASN A 548 25.43 0.78 26.76
N GLU A 549 25.36 0.94 28.09
CA GLU A 549 24.59 0.07 28.98
C GLU A 549 23.07 0.18 28.75
N ILE A 550 22.54 1.40 28.67
CA ILE A 550 21.12 1.67 28.43
C ILE A 550 20.66 1.05 27.10
N VAL A 551 21.44 1.25 26.03
CA VAL A 551 21.14 0.69 24.70
C VAL A 551 21.17 -0.84 24.73
N GLY A 552 22.16 -1.45 25.40
CA GLY A 552 22.24 -2.91 25.56
C GLY A 552 20.98 -3.47 26.25
N ASN A 553 20.53 -2.81 27.32
CA ASN A 553 19.31 -3.19 28.02
C ASN A 553 18.07 -3.03 27.13
N ILE A 554 17.90 -1.91 26.41
CA ILE A 554 16.77 -1.72 25.48
C ILE A 554 16.71 -2.85 24.44
N LEU A 555 17.85 -3.24 23.87
CA LEU A 555 17.91 -4.29 22.86
C LEU A 555 17.49 -5.66 23.40
N SER A 556 17.72 -5.95 24.68
CA SER A 556 17.34 -7.22 25.31
C SER A 556 15.81 -7.46 25.28
N PHE A 557 15.01 -6.41 25.13
CA PHE A 557 13.55 -6.47 25.01
C PHE A 557 13.05 -6.45 23.56
N THR A 558 13.94 -6.52 22.57
CA THR A 558 13.59 -6.54 21.14
C THR A 558 13.71 -7.94 20.54
N SER A 559 13.14 -8.15 19.35
CA SER A 559 13.34 -9.36 18.56
C SER A 559 14.67 -9.37 17.77
N ILE A 560 15.59 -8.45 18.06
CA ILE A 560 16.88 -8.38 17.36
C ILE A 560 17.76 -9.59 17.73
N GLY A 561 18.44 -10.19 16.75
CA GLY A 561 19.25 -11.38 16.97
C GLY A 561 20.44 -11.15 17.91
N ALA A 562 20.85 -12.19 18.66
CA ALA A 562 21.90 -12.12 19.68
C ALA A 562 23.25 -11.55 19.20
N MET A 563 23.64 -11.80 17.95
CA MET A 563 24.85 -11.18 17.39
C MET A 563 24.73 -9.66 17.34
N LYS A 564 23.59 -9.14 16.84
CA LYS A 564 23.32 -7.70 16.74
C LYS A 564 23.19 -7.05 18.11
N GLN A 565 22.63 -7.75 19.11
CA GLN A 565 22.56 -7.26 20.50
C GLN A 565 23.93 -6.90 21.09
N ASN A 566 24.99 -7.62 20.70
CA ASN A 566 26.35 -7.39 21.24
C ASN A 566 27.13 -6.31 20.49
N VAL A 567 26.79 -6.00 19.23
CA VAL A 567 27.56 -5.06 18.39
C VAL A 567 26.90 -3.69 18.23
N VAL A 568 25.57 -3.61 18.41
CA VAL A 568 24.83 -2.35 18.29
C VAL A 568 25.20 -1.34 19.40
N PRO A 569 25.25 -1.69 20.69
CA PRO A 569 25.58 -0.72 21.73
C PRO A 569 26.95 -0.06 21.54
N PRO A 570 28.05 -0.81 21.29
CA PRO A 570 29.36 -0.19 21.02
C PRO A 570 29.36 0.69 19.77
N ALA A 571 28.58 0.35 18.73
CA ALA A 571 28.47 1.19 17.54
C ALA A 571 27.72 2.50 17.81
N VAL A 572 26.68 2.48 18.66
CA VAL A 572 25.98 3.69 19.10
C VAL A 572 26.90 4.59 19.95
N TYR A 573 27.68 3.99 20.85
CA TYR A 573 28.71 4.69 21.64
C TYR A 573 29.69 5.45 20.72
N GLU A 574 30.27 4.75 19.73
CA GLU A 574 31.23 5.36 18.81
C GLU A 574 30.58 6.44 17.93
N ALA A 575 29.33 6.26 17.53
CA ALA A 575 28.59 7.28 16.79
C ALA A 575 28.39 8.55 17.62
N ALA A 576 27.95 8.41 18.88
CA ALA A 576 27.77 9.54 19.79
C ALA A 576 29.09 10.27 20.07
N ARG A 577 30.17 9.53 20.35
CA ARG A 577 31.53 10.07 20.57
C ARG A 577 32.06 10.82 19.35
N LEU A 578 31.88 10.27 18.16
CA LEU A 578 32.34 10.91 16.92
C LEU A 578 31.52 12.18 16.61
N PHE A 579 30.22 12.17 16.87
CA PHE A 579 29.32 13.31 16.63
C PHE A 579 29.47 14.44 17.67
N SER A 580 29.92 14.13 18.89
CA SER A 580 30.24 15.13 19.90
C SER A 580 31.46 15.97 19.53
N GLY A 581 32.42 15.40 18.81
CA GLY A 581 33.72 16.02 18.54
C GLY A 581 34.46 16.39 19.82
N GLU A 582 35.29 17.44 19.77
CA GLU A 582 36.06 17.95 20.93
C GLU A 582 35.21 18.73 21.95
N VAL A 583 33.91 18.88 21.71
CA VAL A 583 33.01 19.69 22.57
C VAL A 583 32.30 18.79 23.57
N THR A 584 32.68 18.89 24.85
CA THR A 584 32.11 18.09 25.93
C THR A 584 31.07 18.83 26.79
N ASN A 585 30.98 20.15 26.65
CA ASN A 585 30.18 21.01 27.52
C ASN A 585 28.83 21.43 26.90
N GLU A 586 28.43 20.82 25.79
CA GLU A 586 27.11 21.02 25.19
C GLU A 586 26.31 19.72 25.23
N PHE A 587 25.00 19.84 25.48
CA PHE A 587 24.11 18.69 25.50
C PHE A 587 23.89 18.13 24.11
N MET A 588 23.97 16.80 24.01
CA MET A 588 23.58 16.01 22.86
C MET A 588 22.24 15.32 23.12
N SER A 589 21.55 14.95 22.04
CA SER A 589 20.40 14.07 22.10
C SER A 589 20.65 12.76 21.35
N LEU A 590 20.22 11.66 21.95
CA LEU A 590 20.11 10.35 21.32
C LEU A 590 18.68 9.86 21.47
N ARG A 591 17.92 9.86 20.37
CA ARG A 591 16.56 9.34 20.32
C ARG A 591 16.57 7.89 19.85
N VAL A 592 15.89 7.03 20.59
CA VAL A 592 15.78 5.59 20.33
C VAL A 592 14.31 5.28 20.06
N VAL A 593 14.03 4.75 18.87
CA VAL A 593 12.68 4.35 18.46
C VAL A 593 12.64 2.85 18.24
N GLN A 594 11.77 2.17 18.98
CA GLN A 594 11.54 0.72 18.90
C GLN A 594 10.22 0.46 18.15
N ALA A 595 10.32 -0.21 17.01
CA ALA A 595 9.18 -0.66 16.21
C ALA A 595 9.09 -2.19 16.21
N ARG A 596 8.03 -2.73 15.60
CA ARG A 596 7.80 -4.19 15.55
C ARG A 596 8.88 -4.93 14.76
N ASN A 597 9.45 -4.30 13.75
CA ASN A 597 10.37 -4.90 12.77
C ASN A 597 11.72 -4.16 12.68
N TYR A 598 11.95 -3.12 13.47
CA TYR A 598 13.22 -2.42 13.51
C TYR A 598 13.44 -1.68 14.82
N ILE A 599 14.69 -1.30 15.07
CA ILE A 599 15.08 -0.31 16.05
C ILE A 599 15.94 0.76 15.37
N SER A 600 15.74 2.02 15.71
CA SER A 600 16.50 3.13 15.13
C SER A 600 17.03 4.08 16.20
N PHE A 601 18.22 4.62 15.93
CA PHE A 601 18.96 5.52 16.81
C PHE A 601 19.24 6.81 16.05
N ARG A 602 18.70 7.93 16.53
CA ARG A 602 18.92 9.25 15.96
C ARG A 602 19.79 10.08 16.89
N CYS A 603 20.95 10.49 16.43
CA CYS A 603 21.91 11.27 17.20
C CYS A 603 22.12 12.65 16.56
N SER A 604 22.14 13.71 17.37
CA SER A 604 22.39 15.10 16.94
C SER A 604 23.78 15.57 17.33
N SER A 605 24.47 16.29 16.43
CA SER A 605 25.75 16.94 16.74
C SER A 605 25.54 18.32 17.37
N PRO A 606 26.24 18.69 18.46
CA PRO A 606 26.14 20.01 19.05
C PRO A 606 26.48 21.13 18.05
N SER A 607 25.78 22.25 18.14
CA SER A 607 25.92 23.37 17.18
C SER A 607 27.35 23.93 17.10
N LYS A 608 28.10 23.90 18.20
CA LYS A 608 29.50 24.36 18.26
C LYS A 608 30.52 23.27 18.00
N SER A 609 30.10 22.02 17.82
CA SER A 609 31.00 20.90 17.53
C SER A 609 31.40 20.87 16.05
N PHE A 610 32.56 20.30 15.74
CA PHE A 610 32.95 19.90 14.39
C PHE A 610 32.72 18.41 14.11
N GLY A 611 32.16 17.64 15.05
CA GLY A 611 31.99 16.19 14.94
C GLY A 611 31.24 15.74 13.68
N TYR A 612 30.14 16.42 13.35
CA TYR A 612 29.39 16.16 12.10
C TYR A 612 30.25 16.34 10.84
N GLU A 613 31.07 17.39 10.78
CA GLU A 613 31.95 17.64 9.64
C GLU A 613 33.12 16.66 9.58
N THR A 614 33.66 16.29 10.74
CA THR A 614 34.68 15.23 10.86
C THR A 614 34.14 13.90 10.34
N PHE A 615 32.90 13.56 10.69
CA PHE A 615 32.20 12.37 10.20
C PHE A 615 32.02 12.38 8.68
N LEU A 616 31.50 13.49 8.11
CA LEU A 616 31.36 13.65 6.67
C LEU A 616 32.70 13.60 5.93
N SER A 617 33.74 14.19 6.51
CA SER A 617 35.10 14.19 5.95
C SER A 617 35.69 12.78 5.95
N ALA A 618 35.49 12.01 7.02
CA ALA A 618 35.89 10.60 7.09
C ALA A 618 35.16 9.74 6.04
N ILE A 619 33.86 9.96 5.82
CA ILE A 619 33.10 9.29 4.75
C ILE A 619 33.67 9.64 3.37
N HIS A 620 33.93 10.94 3.10
CA HIS A 620 34.48 11.37 1.81
C HIS A 620 35.89 10.81 1.55
N ARG A 621 36.77 10.82 2.57
CA ARG A 621 38.11 10.21 2.46
C ARG A 621 38.01 8.73 2.11
N ARG A 622 37.10 8.00 2.75
CA ARG A 622 36.87 6.57 2.47
C ARG A 622 36.35 6.33 1.05
N MET A 623 35.34 7.08 0.59
CA MET A 623 34.82 6.96 -0.78
C MET A 623 35.90 7.24 -1.83
N ASN A 624 36.79 8.21 -1.57
CA ASN A 624 37.89 8.53 -2.49
C ASN A 624 39.04 7.51 -2.43
N SER A 625 39.31 6.90 -1.26
CA SER A 625 40.32 5.84 -1.10
C SER A 625 39.94 4.53 -1.82
N SER A 626 38.66 4.30 -2.09
CA SER A 626 38.19 3.10 -2.80
C SER A 626 38.49 3.11 -4.31
N ASN A 627 38.91 4.27 -4.85
CA ASN A 627 39.17 4.50 -6.28
C ASN A 627 40.67 4.51 -6.64
N GLY A 628 41.57 4.27 -5.70
CA GLY A 628 43.02 4.27 -5.93
C GLY A 628 43.66 2.89 -5.75
N VAL A 629 44.08 2.27 -6.85
CA VAL A 629 44.91 1.05 -6.82
C VAL A 629 46.34 1.44 -6.43
N GLY A 630 46.83 0.92 -5.31
CA GLY A 630 48.26 0.79 -5.03
C GLY A 630 48.92 1.91 -4.24
N SER A 631 48.75 1.92 -2.92
CA SER A 631 49.78 2.36 -1.97
C SER A 631 49.45 1.82 -0.57
N SER A 632 50.48 1.43 0.19
CA SER A 632 50.39 0.91 1.56
C SER A 632 49.36 1.63 2.43
N VAL A 633 48.40 0.88 2.97
CA VAL A 633 47.34 1.36 3.87
C VAL A 633 48.00 2.03 5.09
N PRO A 634 47.85 3.35 5.32
CA PRO A 634 48.24 3.95 6.59
C PRO A 634 47.38 3.31 7.69
N SER A 635 47.87 3.24 8.93
CA SER A 635 47.00 2.85 10.05
C SER A 635 45.76 3.74 10.03
N LEU A 636 44.58 3.12 9.98
CA LEU A 636 43.32 3.87 9.98
C LEU A 636 43.30 4.79 11.21
N GLU A 637 43.05 6.08 10.99
CA GLU A 637 42.86 7.02 12.08
C GLU A 637 41.71 6.55 12.98
N PRO A 638 41.71 6.86 14.29
CA PRO A 638 40.69 6.40 15.23
C PRO A 638 39.25 6.66 14.77
N GLU A 639 38.99 7.77 14.07
CA GLU A 639 37.68 8.11 13.51
C GLU A 639 37.27 7.20 12.34
N GLU A 640 38.22 6.70 11.56
CA GLU A 640 37.95 5.79 10.44
C GLU A 640 37.65 4.37 10.92
N LEU A 641 38.27 3.95 12.02
CA LEU A 641 37.94 2.71 12.73
C LEU A 641 36.52 2.77 13.31
N ALA A 642 36.17 3.86 14.00
CA ALA A 642 34.84 4.12 14.53
C ALA A 642 33.78 4.11 13.41
N LEU A 643 34.04 4.82 12.31
CA LEU A 643 33.16 4.81 11.14
C LEU A 643 33.01 3.41 10.55
N SER A 644 34.08 2.60 10.50
CA SER A 644 33.98 1.24 10.00
C SER A 644 33.12 0.31 10.87
N LEU A 645 33.07 0.55 12.18
CA LEU A 645 32.17 -0.18 13.06
C LEU A 645 30.72 0.21 12.78
N ILE A 646 30.41 1.52 12.74
CA ILE A 646 29.06 2.04 12.49
C ILE A 646 28.51 1.52 11.16
N LEU A 647 29.26 1.63 10.07
CA LEU A 647 28.84 1.19 8.74
C LEU A 647 28.64 -0.32 8.62
N LYS A 648 29.32 -1.14 9.44
CA LYS A 648 29.16 -2.60 9.43
C LYS A 648 27.97 -3.08 10.26
N VAL A 649 27.59 -2.32 11.28
CA VAL A 649 26.62 -2.75 12.31
C VAL A 649 25.18 -2.35 11.96
N PHE A 650 24.96 -1.26 11.24
CA PHE A 650 23.62 -0.79 10.89
C PHE A 650 23.24 -1.15 9.45
N ASP A 651 22.01 -1.65 9.26
CA ASP A 651 21.50 -2.06 7.95
C ASP A 651 21.18 -0.85 7.06
N ARG A 652 20.76 0.27 7.67
CA ARG A 652 20.47 1.53 6.99
C ARG A 652 21.00 2.69 7.83
N ILE A 653 21.70 3.61 7.17
CA ILE A 653 22.20 4.85 7.79
C ILE A 653 21.74 6.02 6.91
N GLU A 654 21.04 6.96 7.52
CA GLU A 654 20.62 8.21 6.90
C GLU A 654 21.34 9.37 7.56
N ILE A 655 21.84 10.28 6.72
CA ILE A 655 22.52 11.49 7.18
C ILE A 655 21.62 12.67 6.89
N PHE A 656 21.23 13.37 7.94
CA PHE A 656 20.42 14.58 7.84
C PHE A 656 21.36 15.78 7.74
N ARG A 657 21.31 16.43 6.58
CA ARG A 657 22.23 17.48 6.17
C ARG A 657 21.91 18.83 6.80
N PHE A 658 20.64 19.11 7.09
CA PHE A 658 20.23 20.43 7.57
C PHE A 658 20.19 20.52 9.09
N SER A 659 19.84 19.43 9.78
CA SER A 659 19.73 19.30 11.24
C SER A 659 21.02 18.80 11.90
N ARG A 660 22.03 18.39 11.13
CA ARG A 660 23.30 17.82 11.61
C ARG A 660 23.09 16.56 12.46
N GLU A 661 22.17 15.71 12.02
CA GLU A 661 21.80 14.46 12.67
C GLU A 661 22.20 13.24 11.82
N ILE A 662 22.30 12.09 12.48
CA ILE A 662 22.41 10.78 11.84
C ILE A 662 21.31 9.86 12.38
N LEU A 663 20.66 9.11 11.50
CA LEU A 663 19.74 8.04 11.86
C LEU A 663 20.33 6.70 11.43
N MET A 664 20.44 5.81 12.41
CA MET A 664 21.04 4.49 12.25
C MET A 664 19.98 3.44 12.58
N THR A 665 19.66 2.57 11.63
CA THR A 665 18.53 1.63 11.73
C THR A 665 19.02 0.19 11.58
N ASN A 666 18.50 -0.67 12.46
CA ASN A 666 18.66 -2.13 12.39
C ASN A 666 17.30 -2.79 12.26
N PHE A 667 17.12 -3.63 11.25
CA PHE A 667 15.90 -4.39 11.02
C PHE A 667 15.97 -5.74 11.75
N PHE A 668 14.83 -6.16 12.29
CA PHE A 668 14.66 -7.49 12.84
C PHE A 668 14.37 -8.43 11.66
N SER A 669 15.29 -9.33 11.35
CA SER A 669 15.05 -10.42 10.42
C SER A 669 13.95 -11.32 11.00
N ASN A 670 12.85 -11.49 10.27
CA ASN A 670 11.88 -12.57 10.52
C ASN A 670 12.51 -13.92 10.17
#